data_AF-A0A517Z2N3-F1
#
_entry.id   AF-A0A517Z2N3-F1
#
_cell.length_a   1.000
_cell.length_b   1.000
_cell.length_c   1.000
_cell.angle_alpha   90.00
_cell.angle_beta   90.00
_cell.angle_gamma   90.00
#
_symmetry.space_group_name_H-M   'P 1'
#
loop_
_entity.id
_entity.type
_entity.pdbx_description
1 polymer ?
#
loop_
_entity_poly.entity_id
_entity_poly.type
_entity_poly.pdbx_seq_one_letter_code
_entity_poly.pdbx_strand_id
1 'polypeptide(L)'
;MPARPRCFSRLRSGSALLCAIVALLLTGPRTSLAGSRVLDADRHHLRIEGPREWSTFPETPDADRLEITFAANARSTEQSLRLYQEDVKQSWRVTLNGTELGRLTRDENRMVVWFPVPGGTLVDGENRLVIEQQTSRRSTPDDIRVGEIVLDDRPLSETLNESTIELTVHDGDDGKPLPARITIHDERGVLQTAGATSNDHLAVRAGTIYTSTGTARFGLPAGTYRIFAGRGFEYSLASQEFNVQPGESIERTLRIRREVPTEGYVACDTHVHTLTHSGHGDATVQERMITIAAEGIELPIATDHNVQIDHRPFARERGVDRYFTPVIGNEVTTKVGHFNIFPVPADAPVPDHTGENWPDILAEIQQATASPVVILNHARDLHSGVRPFGPARHLDVVGENLSGWPIDFNGMEVINSGATQTDPMQLLEDWMALLNRGWSVTPVGSSDSHDVARHFVGQGRTYIRCDDTTPGQIDVDAAVDSFRAGRVMVSYGLLAELTVDGRSSGETVTATGDEIDVDIRVLGPHWVQADRVELFMNGVKIRETAISAGDNSLPTGVKWQGRWTIPRPPHDVHLVAIAWGPGIDGSYWKTAKPYQPTSQDWQPRVFGCSGALWIDADGDGSRTSARTYAERIIEDVQGDLPALLERLADYDEAIVIQAAHLHRLAGGSPIDPRVQAAGERLRRGFRRYFEAWRETQQARSSAAAE
;
A
#
# COMPACT_ATOMS: atom_id res chain seq x y z
N MET A 1 51.86 42.33 11.18
CA MET A 1 53.30 42.31 10.80
C MET A 1 53.74 40.86 10.70
N PRO A 2 54.58 40.48 9.73
CA PRO A 2 54.53 40.77 8.29
C PRO A 2 54.71 39.42 7.50
N ALA A 3 54.77 39.28 6.18
CA ALA A 3 55.25 40.16 5.13
C ALA A 3 54.76 39.68 3.75
N ARG A 4 54.31 40.62 2.91
CA ARG A 4 54.63 40.64 1.47
C ARG A 4 56.09 41.10 1.32
N PRO A 5 56.81 40.73 0.24
CA PRO A 5 57.01 41.66 -0.90
C PRO A 5 57.16 40.89 -2.25
N ARG A 6 57.28 41.41 -3.48
CA ARG A 6 57.31 42.71 -4.22
C ARG A 6 57.22 42.27 -5.70
N CYS A 7 56.34 42.82 -6.54
CA CYS A 7 56.50 44.04 -7.35
C CYS A 7 57.61 43.99 -8.42
N PHE A 8 57.23 43.96 -9.71
CA PHE A 8 57.83 44.68 -10.85
C PHE A 8 56.70 44.82 -11.91
N SER A 9 56.16 46.00 -12.24
CA SER A 9 56.68 47.04 -13.16
C SER A 9 56.92 46.47 -14.58
N ARG A 10 56.45 47.01 -15.72
CA ARG A 10 56.10 48.38 -16.12
C ARG A 10 55.77 48.39 -17.64
N LEU A 11 55.03 49.41 -18.10
CA LEU A 11 55.06 50.05 -19.45
C LEU A 11 54.55 49.19 -20.65
N ARG A 12 53.97 49.70 -21.74
CA ARG A 12 53.71 51.04 -22.33
C ARG A 12 52.70 50.82 -23.49
N SER A 13 51.62 51.61 -23.59
CA SER A 13 51.39 52.69 -24.58
C SER A 13 51.29 52.31 -26.07
N GLY A 14 50.24 52.79 -26.74
CA GLY A 14 50.27 53.23 -28.14
C GLY A 14 49.14 52.65 -29.00
N SER A 15 48.06 53.41 -29.21
CA SER A 15 47.73 54.08 -30.50
C SER A 15 46.85 53.19 -31.39
N ALA A 16 45.52 53.37 -31.41
CA ALA A 16 44.80 54.30 -32.30
C ALA A 16 45.03 54.04 -33.80
N LEU A 17 44.08 53.40 -34.49
CA LEU A 17 43.41 54.02 -35.64
C LEU A 17 42.15 53.25 -36.09
N LEU A 18 41.13 54.06 -36.35
CA LEU A 18 39.89 53.89 -37.11
C LEU A 18 39.99 52.96 -38.35
N CYS A 19 38.97 52.11 -38.57
CA CYS A 19 38.50 51.76 -39.92
C CYS A 19 37.00 51.39 -39.93
N ALA A 20 36.28 52.24 -40.65
CA ALA A 20 34.95 52.16 -41.27
C ALA A 20 34.12 50.86 -41.24
N ILE A 21 32.86 51.06 -40.80
CA ILE A 21 31.57 50.55 -41.33
C ILE A 21 31.64 49.56 -42.50
N VAL A 22 31.14 48.35 -42.25
CA VAL A 22 30.19 47.66 -43.15
C VAL A 22 29.12 46.98 -42.28
N ALA A 23 27.95 47.60 -42.20
CA ALA A 23 26.73 46.94 -41.79
C ALA A 23 26.29 46.01 -42.94
N LEU A 24 26.60 44.72 -42.83
CA LEU A 24 25.93 43.70 -43.63
C LEU A 24 24.83 43.07 -42.77
N LEU A 25 23.60 43.53 -43.02
CA LEU A 25 22.38 42.81 -42.75
C LEU A 25 22.45 41.44 -43.44
N LEU A 26 22.93 40.42 -42.74
CA LEU A 26 22.62 39.04 -43.07
C LEU A 26 21.31 38.69 -42.38
N THR A 27 20.22 39.13 -42.98
CA THR A 27 18.90 38.49 -42.86
C THR A 27 18.97 37.15 -43.59
N GLY A 28 19.73 36.21 -43.05
CA GLY A 28 19.48 34.80 -43.30
C GLY A 28 18.33 34.37 -42.39
N PRO A 29 17.44 33.46 -42.83
CA PRO A 29 16.57 32.80 -41.86
C PRO A 29 17.50 32.16 -40.83
N ARG A 30 17.43 32.62 -39.57
CA ARG A 30 17.87 31.79 -38.45
C ARG A 30 16.97 30.58 -38.53
N THR A 31 17.46 29.51 -39.15
CA THR A 31 17.01 28.17 -38.82
C THR A 31 17.18 28.07 -37.31
N SER A 32 16.09 28.19 -36.56
CA SER A 32 16.14 27.88 -35.14
C SER A 32 16.64 26.45 -35.08
N LEU A 33 17.83 26.24 -34.54
CA LEU A 33 18.22 24.91 -34.07
C LEU A 33 17.03 24.40 -33.25
N ALA A 34 16.53 23.21 -33.58
CA ALA A 34 15.51 22.55 -32.79
C ALA A 34 15.97 22.62 -31.33
N GLY A 35 15.18 23.32 -30.52
CA GLY A 35 15.59 23.73 -29.19
C GLY A 35 14.41 23.67 -28.24
N SER A 36 14.70 23.33 -26.99
CA SER A 36 13.73 23.40 -25.92
C SER A 36 13.64 24.82 -25.37
N ARG A 37 12.45 25.22 -24.94
CA ARG A 37 12.15 26.50 -24.33
C ARG A 37 11.47 26.30 -22.99
N VAL A 38 12.06 26.85 -21.94
CA VAL A 38 11.44 26.94 -20.62
C VAL A 38 10.28 27.94 -20.69
N LEU A 39 9.07 27.47 -20.41
CA LEU A 39 7.87 28.31 -20.29
C LEU A 39 7.70 28.81 -18.85
N ASP A 40 8.05 27.97 -17.89
CA ASP A 40 8.00 28.24 -16.47
C ASP A 40 9.04 27.38 -15.74
N ALA A 41 9.86 27.99 -14.89
CA ALA A 41 10.92 27.29 -14.17
C ALA A 41 10.53 26.92 -12.73
N ASP A 42 9.46 27.53 -12.23
CA ASP A 42 9.06 27.40 -10.83
C ASP A 42 8.13 26.20 -10.64
N ARG A 43 7.89 25.85 -9.37
CA ARG A 43 6.87 24.87 -8.96
C ARG A 43 5.78 25.60 -8.20
N HIS A 44 4.53 25.29 -8.51
CA HIS A 44 3.34 25.91 -7.95
C HIS A 44 2.56 24.89 -7.14
N HIS A 45 2.15 25.29 -5.93
CA HIS A 45 1.19 24.55 -5.11
C HIS A 45 -0.23 24.96 -5.51
N LEU A 46 -0.97 24.03 -6.10
CA LEU A 46 -2.35 24.26 -6.52
C LEU A 46 -3.33 23.52 -5.62
N ARG A 47 -4.46 24.18 -5.30
CA ARG A 47 -5.65 23.56 -4.71
C ARG A 47 -6.88 24.40 -5.05
N ILE A 48 -7.92 23.77 -5.57
CA ILE A 48 -9.12 24.49 -6.03
C ILE A 48 -9.90 25.17 -4.90
N GLU A 49 -10.29 24.41 -3.88
CA GLU A 49 -11.01 24.89 -2.71
C GLU A 49 -10.89 23.88 -1.56
N GLY A 50 -11.40 24.25 -0.38
CA GLY A 50 -11.41 23.39 0.80
C GLY A 50 -10.10 23.39 1.61
N PRO A 51 -10.07 22.60 2.70
CA PRO A 51 -8.90 22.51 3.56
C PRO A 51 -7.73 21.83 2.85
N ARG A 52 -6.51 22.11 3.33
CA ARG A 52 -5.35 21.31 2.92
C ARG A 52 -5.53 19.85 3.31
N GLU A 53 -4.97 18.97 2.51
CA GLU A 53 -5.04 17.53 2.69
C GLU A 53 -3.94 17.04 3.64
N TRP A 54 -2.73 17.59 3.52
CA TRP A 54 -1.58 17.20 4.34
C TRP A 54 -0.87 18.40 4.96
N SER A 55 -0.32 18.23 6.16
CA SER A 55 0.45 19.28 6.83
C SER A 55 1.76 19.64 6.10
N THR A 56 2.22 18.77 5.20
CA THR A 56 3.34 19.03 4.28
C THR A 56 3.01 20.05 3.20
N PHE A 57 1.73 20.40 3.00
CA PHE A 57 1.31 21.51 2.17
C PHE A 57 1.09 22.78 3.02
N PRO A 58 1.47 23.96 2.49
CA PRO A 58 1.02 25.24 3.02
C PRO A 58 -0.50 25.29 3.20
N GLU A 59 -0.97 26.03 4.21
CA GLU A 59 -2.41 26.21 4.43
C GLU A 59 -3.07 26.96 3.28
N THR A 60 -2.38 27.94 2.70
CA THR A 60 -2.86 28.71 1.55
C THR A 60 -2.16 28.21 0.29
N PRO A 61 -2.89 27.75 -0.75
CA PRO A 61 -2.30 27.39 -2.03
C PRO A 61 -1.85 28.64 -2.77
N ASP A 62 -0.92 28.48 -3.72
CA ASP A 62 -0.47 29.59 -4.57
C ASP A 62 -1.62 30.04 -5.50
N ALA A 63 -2.39 29.09 -6.02
CA ALA A 63 -3.57 29.32 -6.87
C ALA A 63 -4.51 28.10 -6.92
N ASP A 64 -5.68 28.27 -7.55
CA ASP A 64 -6.63 27.18 -7.86
C ASP A 64 -6.32 26.48 -9.21
N ARG A 65 -5.55 27.15 -10.08
CA ARG A 65 -5.07 26.67 -11.37
C ARG A 65 -3.77 27.39 -11.75
N LEU A 66 -3.02 26.81 -12.68
CA LEU A 66 -1.84 27.45 -13.28
C LEU A 66 -2.20 27.96 -14.69
N GLU A 67 -1.95 29.24 -14.97
CA GLU A 67 -2.13 29.86 -16.29
C GLU A 67 -0.83 30.56 -16.69
N ILE A 68 -0.24 30.13 -17.81
CA ILE A 68 1.02 30.69 -18.33
C ILE A 68 0.76 31.22 -19.74
N THR A 69 1.15 32.46 -19.98
CA THR A 69 1.18 33.06 -21.31
C THR A 69 2.61 33.15 -21.83
N PHE A 70 2.81 32.86 -23.11
CA PHE A 70 4.12 32.92 -23.75
C PHE A 70 4.01 33.21 -25.24
N ALA A 71 5.01 33.92 -25.79
CA ALA A 71 5.05 34.20 -27.22
C ALA A 71 5.63 32.99 -27.99
N ALA A 72 4.99 32.54 -29.07
CA ALA A 72 5.50 31.49 -29.96
C ALA A 72 5.09 31.76 -31.42
N ASN A 73 5.63 30.96 -32.34
CA ASN A 73 5.17 30.94 -33.73
C ASN A 73 4.31 29.70 -33.95
N ALA A 74 3.34 29.79 -34.84
CA ALA A 74 2.59 28.65 -35.30
C ALA A 74 3.52 27.60 -35.92
N ARG A 75 3.24 26.33 -35.62
CA ARG A 75 4.01 25.17 -36.08
C ARG A 75 3.02 24.14 -36.64
N SER A 76 3.30 23.62 -37.84
CA SER A 76 2.48 22.55 -38.43
C SER A 76 2.91 21.14 -38.03
N THR A 77 4.07 21.01 -37.39
CA THR A 77 4.63 19.74 -36.90
C THR A 77 4.30 19.54 -35.42
N GLU A 78 4.22 18.27 -34.99
CA GLU A 78 4.10 17.94 -33.57
C GLU A 78 5.33 18.45 -32.79
N GLN A 79 5.07 18.93 -31.57
CA GLN A 79 6.04 19.30 -30.56
C GLN A 79 5.76 18.50 -29.28
N SER A 80 6.54 18.69 -28.22
CA SER A 80 6.26 18.04 -26.94
C SER A 80 6.36 18.99 -25.75
N LEU A 81 5.48 18.77 -24.76
CA LEU A 81 5.42 19.54 -23.53
C LEU A 81 5.85 18.64 -22.36
N ARG A 82 6.93 19.01 -21.69
CA ARG A 82 7.41 18.38 -20.46
C ARG A 82 6.97 19.20 -19.26
N LEU A 83 6.55 18.54 -18.19
CA LEU A 83 6.32 19.20 -16.89
C LEU A 83 6.59 18.27 -15.71
N TYR A 84 6.89 18.86 -14.56
CA TYR A 84 6.94 18.20 -13.27
C TYR A 84 5.55 18.13 -12.63
N GLN A 85 5.25 17.02 -11.95
CA GLN A 85 4.10 16.89 -11.07
C GLN A 85 4.44 16.10 -9.79
N GLU A 86 3.62 16.26 -8.76
CA GLU A 86 3.69 15.54 -7.47
C GLU A 86 2.32 15.58 -6.78
N ASP A 87 1.99 14.51 -6.04
CA ASP A 87 0.80 14.42 -5.17
C ASP A 87 -0.57 14.52 -5.89
N VAL A 88 -0.65 14.13 -7.16
CA VAL A 88 -1.87 14.22 -7.97
C VAL A 88 -2.85 13.06 -7.67
N LYS A 89 -4.04 13.35 -7.13
CA LYS A 89 -5.08 12.34 -6.85
C LYS A 89 -6.36 12.53 -7.67
N GLN A 90 -6.67 13.76 -8.04
CA GLN A 90 -7.82 14.10 -8.84
C GLN A 90 -7.42 14.30 -10.31
N SER A 91 -8.41 14.47 -11.18
CA SER A 91 -8.18 14.67 -12.61
C SER A 91 -7.80 16.12 -12.88
N TRP A 92 -6.54 16.39 -13.23
CA TRP A 92 -6.08 17.72 -13.67
C TRP A 92 -5.84 17.75 -15.18
N ARG A 93 -6.50 18.67 -15.89
CA ARG A 93 -6.37 18.81 -17.35
C ARG A 93 -5.26 19.76 -17.71
N VAL A 94 -4.56 19.46 -18.80
CA VAL A 94 -3.54 20.32 -19.41
C VAL A 94 -4.07 20.78 -20.77
N THR A 95 -4.27 22.08 -20.93
CA THR A 95 -4.80 22.66 -22.18
C THR A 95 -3.90 23.75 -22.73
N LEU A 96 -3.71 23.78 -24.04
CA LEU A 96 -2.93 24.80 -24.75
C LEU A 96 -3.81 25.45 -25.81
N ASN A 97 -4.03 26.76 -25.71
CA ASN A 97 -4.94 27.53 -26.57
C ASN A 97 -6.35 26.90 -26.67
N GLY A 98 -6.85 26.32 -25.58
CA GLY A 98 -8.13 25.64 -25.51
C GLY A 98 -8.15 24.20 -26.05
N THR A 99 -7.03 23.70 -26.58
CA THR A 99 -6.88 22.29 -26.98
C THR A 99 -6.41 21.46 -25.78
N GLU A 100 -7.12 20.40 -25.40
CA GLU A 100 -6.69 19.47 -24.36
C GLU A 100 -5.53 18.61 -24.88
N LEU A 101 -4.37 18.73 -24.23
CA LEU A 101 -3.19 17.92 -24.51
C LEU A 101 -3.23 16.58 -23.77
N GLY A 102 -3.91 16.54 -22.62
CA GLY A 102 -4.08 15.37 -21.79
C GLY A 102 -4.37 15.75 -20.33
N ARG A 103 -4.12 14.79 -19.44
CA ARG A 103 -4.29 14.94 -17.99
C ARG A 103 -3.01 14.61 -17.25
N LEU A 104 -2.77 15.27 -16.13
CA LEU A 104 -1.73 14.86 -15.19
C LEU A 104 -1.95 13.39 -14.79
N THR A 105 -0.86 12.67 -14.57
CA THR A 105 -0.92 11.27 -14.16
C THR A 105 -1.43 11.21 -12.72
N ARG A 106 -2.48 10.42 -12.46
CA ARG A 106 -2.99 10.23 -11.10
C ARG A 106 -2.03 9.33 -10.35
N ASP A 107 -1.08 9.94 -9.64
CA ASP A 107 -0.02 9.29 -8.90
C ASP A 107 0.68 10.32 -8.00
N GLU A 108 0.88 9.96 -6.74
CA GLU A 108 1.44 10.81 -5.69
C GLU A 108 2.96 10.89 -5.71
N ASN A 109 3.63 10.11 -6.56
CA ASN A 109 5.07 10.19 -6.75
C ASN A 109 5.47 11.48 -7.48
N ARG A 110 6.69 11.93 -7.19
CA ARG A 110 7.33 13.00 -7.95
C ARG A 110 7.69 12.45 -9.32
N MET A 111 7.22 13.09 -10.39
CA MET A 111 7.49 12.64 -11.75
C MET A 111 7.58 13.77 -12.76
N VAL A 112 8.33 13.49 -13.83
CA VAL A 112 8.35 14.27 -15.06
C VAL A 112 7.46 13.58 -16.07
N VAL A 113 6.36 14.23 -16.45
CA VAL A 113 5.41 13.75 -17.47
C VAL A 113 5.54 14.56 -18.76
N TRP A 114 5.07 13.96 -19.84
CA TRP A 114 5.18 14.51 -21.18
C TRP A 114 3.86 14.41 -21.93
N PHE A 115 3.55 15.44 -22.72
CA PHE A 115 2.37 15.51 -23.56
C PHE A 115 2.77 15.80 -25.01
N PRO A 116 2.15 15.13 -26.00
CA PRO A 116 2.27 15.57 -27.38
C PRO A 116 1.55 16.91 -27.55
N VAL A 117 2.17 17.83 -28.28
CA VAL A 117 1.55 19.09 -28.71
C VAL A 117 1.27 18.97 -30.20
N PRO A 118 0.01 18.74 -30.62
CA PRO A 118 -0.32 18.57 -32.02
C PRO A 118 0.09 19.77 -32.87
N GLY A 119 0.46 19.49 -34.13
CA GLY A 119 0.68 20.56 -35.11
C GLY A 119 -0.58 21.42 -35.27
N GLY A 120 -0.39 22.74 -35.28
CA GLY A 120 -1.47 23.73 -35.35
C GLY A 120 -2.05 24.15 -33.99
N THR A 121 -1.62 23.56 -32.88
CA THR A 121 -2.06 24.00 -31.53
C THR A 121 -1.46 25.35 -31.14
N LEU A 122 -0.19 25.61 -31.49
CA LEU A 122 0.42 26.94 -31.30
C LEU A 122 -0.04 27.93 -32.36
N VAL A 123 -0.23 29.19 -31.93
CA VAL A 123 -0.56 30.33 -32.78
C VAL A 123 0.60 31.32 -32.83
N ASP A 124 0.64 32.15 -33.87
CA ASP A 124 1.58 33.27 -33.94
C ASP A 124 1.27 34.32 -32.87
N GLY A 125 2.27 34.68 -32.07
CA GLY A 125 2.13 35.64 -30.98
C GLY A 125 1.87 34.96 -29.64
N GLU A 126 0.91 35.48 -28.87
CA GLU A 126 0.64 35.01 -27.51
C GLU A 126 -0.11 33.68 -27.51
N ASN A 127 0.40 32.72 -26.75
CA ASN A 127 -0.17 31.41 -26.51
C ASN A 127 -0.46 31.26 -25.02
N ARG A 128 -1.45 30.44 -24.67
CA ARG A 128 -1.89 30.24 -23.29
C ARG A 128 -1.96 28.76 -22.92
N LEU A 129 -1.15 28.36 -21.94
CA LEU A 129 -1.20 27.04 -21.29
C LEU A 129 -1.99 27.16 -19.98
N VAL A 130 -2.92 26.23 -19.74
CA VAL A 130 -3.70 26.16 -18.50
C VAL A 130 -3.64 24.74 -17.93
N ILE A 131 -3.33 24.63 -16.64
CA ILE A 131 -3.45 23.40 -15.86
C ILE A 131 -4.48 23.63 -14.76
N GLU A 132 -5.58 22.87 -14.78
CA GLU A 132 -6.70 23.06 -13.87
C GLU A 132 -7.35 21.73 -13.48
N GLN A 133 -7.89 21.66 -12.26
CA GLN A 133 -8.62 20.49 -11.79
C GLN A 133 -9.98 20.41 -12.50
N GLN A 134 -10.32 19.22 -12.99
CA GLN A 134 -11.63 18.95 -13.54
C GLN A 134 -12.64 18.75 -12.40
N THR A 135 -13.54 19.70 -12.24
CA THR A 135 -14.62 19.64 -11.24
C THR A 135 -15.88 18.98 -11.80
N SER A 136 -16.59 18.25 -10.96
CA SER A 136 -17.96 17.79 -11.22
C SER A 136 -18.98 18.62 -10.41
N ARG A 137 -20.15 18.06 -10.06
CA ARG A 137 -21.18 18.74 -9.25
C ARG A 137 -20.69 19.20 -7.87
N ARG A 138 -19.66 18.55 -7.33
CA ARG A 138 -18.91 18.96 -6.14
C ARG A 138 -17.43 18.78 -6.44
N SER A 139 -16.61 19.77 -6.09
CA SER A 139 -15.16 19.61 -6.14
C SER A 139 -14.70 18.79 -4.92
N THR A 140 -13.65 18.02 -5.09
CA THR A 140 -12.92 17.40 -3.98
C THR A 140 -11.56 18.09 -3.92
N PRO A 141 -11.13 18.61 -2.76
CA PRO A 141 -9.80 19.22 -2.63
C PRO A 141 -8.72 18.24 -3.12
N ASP A 142 -7.71 18.77 -3.81
CA ASP A 142 -6.50 18.04 -4.22
C ASP A 142 -5.33 19.02 -4.16
N ASP A 143 -4.40 18.79 -3.25
CA ASP A 143 -3.16 19.56 -3.14
C ASP A 143 -2.10 18.93 -4.04
N ILE A 144 -1.69 19.65 -5.08
CA ILE A 144 -0.64 19.18 -6.00
C ILE A 144 0.53 20.15 -6.08
N ARG A 145 1.70 19.66 -6.48
CA ARG A 145 2.79 20.52 -6.98
C ARG A 145 3.00 20.28 -8.46
N VAL A 146 2.99 21.34 -9.26
CA VAL A 146 3.17 21.27 -10.71
C VAL A 146 4.04 22.42 -11.21
N GLY A 147 4.84 22.22 -12.25
CA GLY A 147 5.69 23.28 -12.79
C GLY A 147 6.85 22.75 -13.63
N GLU A 148 7.96 23.50 -13.66
CA GLU A 148 9.15 23.18 -14.46
C GLU A 148 8.81 22.84 -15.93
N ILE A 149 8.01 23.71 -16.54
CA ILE A 149 7.35 23.47 -17.82
C ILE A 149 8.28 23.85 -18.97
N VAL A 150 8.51 22.90 -19.86
CA VAL A 150 9.38 23.04 -21.03
C VAL A 150 8.65 22.60 -22.29
N LEU A 151 8.69 23.43 -23.32
CA LEU A 151 8.25 23.08 -24.67
C LEU A 151 9.46 22.68 -25.51
N ASP A 152 9.47 21.47 -26.03
CA ASP A 152 10.48 20.98 -26.98
C ASP A 152 9.93 21.05 -28.41
N ASP A 153 10.75 21.54 -29.33
CA ASP A 153 10.39 21.71 -30.74
C ASP A 153 10.26 20.38 -31.50
N ARG A 154 10.63 19.25 -30.89
CA ARG A 154 10.55 17.93 -31.49
C ARG A 154 9.29 17.16 -31.08
N PRO A 155 8.84 16.20 -31.93
CA PRO A 155 7.78 15.27 -31.56
C PRO A 155 8.08 14.51 -30.28
N LEU A 156 7.03 14.05 -29.60
CA LEU A 156 7.16 13.33 -28.33
C LEU A 156 7.99 12.05 -28.50
N SER A 157 7.76 11.34 -29.61
CA SER A 157 8.47 10.11 -29.94
C SER A 157 9.97 10.33 -30.13
N GLU A 158 10.40 11.44 -30.75
CA GLU A 158 11.81 11.75 -30.92
C GLU A 158 12.46 12.13 -29.58
N THR A 159 11.78 12.93 -28.77
CA THR A 159 12.32 13.42 -27.49
C THR A 159 12.50 12.31 -26.46
N LEU A 160 11.53 11.39 -26.36
CA LEU A 160 11.64 10.25 -25.44
C LEU A 160 12.56 9.14 -25.96
N ASN A 161 13.01 9.18 -27.22
CA ASN A 161 13.88 8.18 -27.82
C ASN A 161 15.18 8.77 -28.36
N GLU A 162 15.72 9.82 -27.71
CA GLU A 162 17.05 10.33 -28.06
C GLU A 162 18.15 9.28 -27.86
N SER A 163 18.00 8.41 -26.88
CA SER A 163 18.88 7.28 -26.61
C SER A 163 18.06 6.00 -26.45
N THR A 164 18.70 4.83 -26.59
CA THR A 164 18.08 3.52 -26.39
C THR A 164 18.76 2.77 -25.26
N ILE A 165 17.95 2.17 -24.38
CA ILE A 165 18.42 1.32 -23.29
C ILE A 165 17.88 -0.08 -23.53
N GLU A 166 18.77 -1.07 -23.53
CA GLU A 166 18.46 -2.49 -23.50
C GLU A 166 18.81 -3.03 -22.12
N LEU A 167 17.79 -3.35 -21.31
CA LEU A 167 17.95 -3.80 -19.93
C LEU A 167 17.57 -5.27 -19.81
N THR A 168 18.42 -6.04 -19.13
CA THR A 168 18.09 -7.40 -18.67
C THR A 168 18.23 -7.50 -17.15
N VAL A 169 17.22 -8.07 -16.49
CA VAL A 169 17.20 -8.37 -15.06
C VAL A 169 17.36 -9.86 -14.88
N HIS A 170 18.42 -10.27 -14.19
CA HIS A 170 18.75 -11.67 -13.93
C HIS A 170 18.57 -12.06 -12.47
N ASP A 171 18.29 -13.33 -12.27
CA ASP A 171 18.34 -13.96 -10.96
C ASP A 171 19.81 -14.01 -10.52
N GLY A 172 20.06 -13.59 -9.29
CA GLY A 172 21.39 -13.60 -8.69
C GLY A 172 21.92 -15.00 -8.42
N ASP A 173 21.04 -15.99 -8.32
CA ASP A 173 21.39 -17.35 -7.90
C ASP A 173 21.57 -18.29 -9.11
N ASP A 174 20.64 -18.29 -10.07
CA ASP A 174 20.71 -19.17 -11.25
C ASP A 174 21.11 -18.46 -12.56
N GLY A 175 21.17 -17.13 -12.54
CA GLY A 175 21.60 -16.31 -13.68
C GLY A 175 20.58 -16.20 -14.81
N LYS A 176 19.36 -16.73 -14.70
CA LYS A 176 18.33 -16.62 -15.74
C LYS A 176 17.59 -15.28 -15.66
N PRO A 177 17.10 -14.75 -16.80
CA PRO A 177 16.17 -13.63 -16.76
C PRO A 177 14.88 -13.99 -16.02
N LEU A 178 14.34 -13.05 -15.25
CA LEU A 178 13.10 -13.22 -14.51
C LEU A 178 12.19 -11.99 -14.63
N PRO A 179 10.85 -12.15 -14.50
CA PRO A 179 9.95 -11.02 -14.38
C PRO A 179 10.40 -10.04 -13.29
N ALA A 180 10.30 -8.75 -13.57
CA ALA A 180 10.75 -7.70 -12.66
C ALA A 180 10.03 -6.38 -12.94
N ARG A 181 10.00 -5.52 -11.93
CA ARG A 181 9.71 -4.10 -12.10
C ARG A 181 11.01 -3.32 -12.23
N ILE A 182 10.99 -2.37 -13.16
CA ILE A 182 12.04 -1.39 -13.42
C ILE A 182 11.49 -0.02 -13.07
N THR A 183 12.23 0.72 -12.23
CA THR A 183 11.90 2.10 -11.86
C THR A 183 13.02 3.02 -12.34
N ILE A 184 12.66 4.11 -13.03
CA ILE A 184 13.61 5.00 -13.71
C ILE A 184 13.52 6.39 -13.09
N HIS A 185 14.64 6.85 -12.53
CA HIS A 185 14.80 8.20 -11.99
C HIS A 185 15.71 9.05 -12.88
N ASP A 186 15.38 10.33 -12.99
CA ASP A 186 16.35 11.35 -13.40
C ASP A 186 17.41 11.59 -12.32
N GLU A 187 18.40 12.45 -12.61
CA GLU A 187 19.47 12.81 -11.67
C GLU A 187 19.00 13.42 -10.34
N ARG A 188 17.72 13.83 -10.24
CA ARG A 188 17.11 14.45 -9.06
C ARG A 188 16.29 13.44 -8.24
N GLY A 189 16.23 12.17 -8.65
CA GLY A 189 15.42 11.15 -8.00
C GLY A 189 13.91 11.31 -8.27
N VAL A 190 13.56 11.88 -9.43
CA VAL A 190 12.18 12.06 -9.91
C VAL A 190 11.90 11.01 -10.99
N LEU A 191 10.72 10.40 -10.96
CA LEU A 191 10.33 9.40 -11.98
C LEU A 191 10.37 10.03 -13.39
N GLN A 192 11.07 9.37 -14.31
CA GLN A 192 11.24 9.85 -15.68
C GLN A 192 10.41 9.00 -16.65
N THR A 193 9.49 9.61 -17.40
CA THR A 193 8.82 8.93 -18.52
C THR A 193 9.83 8.39 -19.53
N ALA A 194 9.70 7.11 -19.86
CA ALA A 194 10.51 6.42 -20.86
C ALA A 194 9.77 6.31 -22.19
N GLY A 195 10.51 6.28 -23.29
CA GLY A 195 10.02 5.97 -24.63
C GLY A 195 9.70 4.48 -24.77
N ALA A 196 8.61 4.03 -24.14
CA ALA A 196 8.10 2.68 -24.24
C ALA A 196 6.58 2.66 -24.13
N THR A 197 5.96 1.61 -24.64
CA THR A 197 4.52 1.38 -24.56
C THR A 197 4.26 -0.03 -24.04
N SER A 198 3.14 -0.23 -23.35
CA SER A 198 2.69 -1.57 -22.98
C SER A 198 2.56 -2.46 -24.23
N ASN A 199 2.91 -3.73 -24.09
CA ASN A 199 2.87 -4.75 -25.15
C ASN A 199 2.71 -6.15 -24.52
N ASP A 200 2.99 -7.20 -25.28
CA ASP A 200 2.82 -8.58 -24.80
C ASP A 200 3.69 -8.98 -23.60
N HIS A 201 4.79 -8.25 -23.37
CA HIS A 201 5.74 -8.54 -22.30
C HIS A 201 6.00 -7.36 -21.36
N LEU A 202 5.51 -6.15 -21.69
CA LEU A 202 5.71 -4.94 -20.90
C LEU A 202 4.40 -4.31 -20.46
N ALA A 203 4.34 -3.86 -19.21
CA ALA A 203 3.34 -2.88 -18.75
C ALA A 203 4.07 -1.59 -18.36
N VAL A 204 3.70 -0.46 -18.98
CA VAL A 204 4.49 0.78 -18.93
C VAL A 204 3.66 1.95 -18.41
N ARG A 205 4.19 2.66 -17.41
CA ARG A 205 3.71 3.96 -16.91
C ARG A 205 4.89 4.93 -16.77
N ALA A 206 4.62 6.20 -16.48
CA ALA A 206 5.67 7.20 -16.30
C ALA A 206 6.69 6.75 -15.23
N GLY A 207 7.95 6.54 -15.62
CA GLY A 207 9.03 6.09 -14.74
C GLY A 207 8.97 4.64 -14.26
N THR A 208 7.99 3.83 -14.71
CA THR A 208 7.83 2.44 -14.28
C THR A 208 7.57 1.51 -15.46
N ILE A 209 8.37 0.45 -15.57
CA ILE A 209 8.22 -0.60 -16.57
C ILE A 209 8.21 -1.95 -15.87
N TYR A 210 7.15 -2.72 -16.02
CA TYR A 210 7.13 -4.13 -15.67
C TYR A 210 7.50 -4.98 -16.88
N THR A 211 8.26 -6.05 -16.66
CA THR A 211 8.61 -7.03 -17.70
C THR A 211 8.26 -8.45 -17.25
N SER A 212 7.67 -9.26 -18.13
CA SER A 212 7.41 -10.69 -17.87
C SER A 212 8.57 -11.61 -18.25
N THR A 213 9.51 -11.12 -19.06
CA THR A 213 10.64 -11.89 -19.58
C THR A 213 11.95 -11.55 -18.88
N GLY A 214 11.96 -10.51 -18.05
CA GLY A 214 13.18 -9.94 -17.47
C GLY A 214 13.96 -9.05 -18.44
N THR A 215 13.41 -8.77 -19.63
CA THR A 215 14.02 -7.87 -20.61
C THR A 215 13.12 -6.68 -20.90
N ALA A 216 13.72 -5.52 -21.10
CA ALA A 216 13.01 -4.32 -21.54
C ALA A 216 13.90 -3.49 -22.48
N ARG A 217 13.29 -2.96 -23.55
CA ARG A 217 13.91 -2.00 -24.45
C ARG A 217 13.09 -0.72 -24.45
N PHE A 218 13.71 0.41 -24.14
CA PHE A 218 13.02 1.68 -24.01
C PHE A 218 13.93 2.85 -24.37
N GLY A 219 13.33 3.96 -24.78
CA GLY A 219 14.02 5.22 -25.01
C GLY A 219 14.15 6.07 -23.76
N LEU A 220 15.19 6.90 -23.71
CA LEU A 220 15.28 8.04 -22.78
C LEU A 220 15.81 9.28 -23.52
N PRO A 221 15.44 10.49 -23.08
CA PRO A 221 16.19 11.71 -23.42
C PRO A 221 17.69 11.56 -23.06
N ALA A 222 18.57 12.34 -23.65
CA ALA A 222 19.96 12.40 -23.21
C ALA A 222 20.04 12.99 -21.79
N GLY A 223 20.86 12.38 -20.93
CA GLY A 223 20.97 12.79 -19.54
C GLY A 223 21.54 11.72 -18.62
N THR A 224 21.55 12.03 -17.33
CA THR A 224 21.95 11.13 -16.25
C THR A 224 20.72 10.53 -15.57
N TYR A 225 20.75 9.21 -15.37
CA TYR A 225 19.64 8.44 -14.82
C TYR A 225 20.13 7.44 -13.78
N ARG A 226 19.22 7.11 -12.87
CA ARG A 226 19.34 5.95 -11.99
C ARG A 226 18.19 4.99 -12.26
N ILE A 227 18.52 3.73 -12.51
CA ILE A 227 17.53 2.66 -12.66
C ILE A 227 17.57 1.73 -11.45
N PHE A 228 16.40 1.24 -11.07
CA PHE A 228 16.21 0.22 -10.05
C PHE A 228 15.50 -0.98 -10.67
N ALA A 229 15.85 -2.19 -10.22
CA ALA A 229 15.09 -3.40 -10.53
C ALA A 229 14.79 -4.18 -9.25
N GLY A 230 13.56 -4.68 -9.14
CA GLY A 230 13.09 -5.50 -8.03
C GLY A 230 12.00 -6.48 -8.46
N ARG A 231 11.66 -7.43 -7.59
CA ARG A 231 10.58 -8.40 -7.80
C ARG A 231 9.73 -8.58 -6.54
N GLY A 232 9.09 -7.50 -6.08
CA GLY A 232 8.31 -7.49 -4.85
C GLY A 232 9.14 -7.59 -3.56
N PHE A 233 8.43 -7.76 -2.44
CA PHE A 233 8.98 -7.72 -1.08
C PHE A 233 10.07 -8.76 -0.81
N GLU A 234 10.01 -9.93 -1.43
CA GLU A 234 10.94 -11.03 -1.10
C GLU A 234 12.33 -10.88 -1.71
N TYR A 235 12.49 -9.95 -2.66
CA TYR A 235 13.70 -9.82 -3.45
C TYR A 235 14.53 -8.59 -3.08
N SER A 236 15.84 -8.71 -3.27
CA SER A 236 16.77 -7.59 -3.25
C SER A 236 16.38 -6.52 -4.28
N LEU A 237 16.70 -5.26 -4.01
CA LEU A 237 16.62 -4.17 -4.98
C LEU A 237 18.00 -3.88 -5.59
N ALA A 238 18.15 -4.07 -6.90
CA ALA A 238 19.36 -3.68 -7.62
C ALA A 238 19.23 -2.23 -8.12
N SER A 239 20.35 -1.49 -8.16
CA SER A 239 20.36 -0.15 -8.75
C SER A 239 21.64 0.15 -9.52
N GLN A 240 21.52 0.93 -10.59
CA GLN A 240 22.66 1.39 -11.39
C GLN A 240 22.43 2.82 -11.86
N GLU A 241 23.48 3.64 -11.78
CA GLU A 241 23.53 4.98 -12.35
C GLU A 241 24.26 4.94 -13.70
N PHE A 242 23.80 5.74 -14.65
CA PHE A 242 24.43 5.88 -15.95
C PHE A 242 24.08 7.22 -16.61
N ASN A 243 24.89 7.61 -17.60
CA ASN A 243 24.61 8.72 -18.48
C ASN A 243 24.45 8.20 -19.92
N VAL A 244 23.54 8.80 -20.68
CA VAL A 244 23.33 8.55 -22.11
C VAL A 244 23.43 9.84 -22.93
N GLN A 245 24.02 9.76 -24.11
CA GLN A 245 24.14 10.83 -25.09
C GLN A 245 23.11 10.67 -26.23
N PRO A 246 22.82 11.75 -27.01
CA PRO A 246 21.95 11.63 -28.17
C PRO A 246 22.47 10.60 -29.18
N GLY A 247 21.58 9.72 -29.65
CA GLY A 247 21.84 8.62 -30.56
C GLY A 247 22.52 7.40 -29.92
N GLU A 248 22.84 7.44 -28.62
CA GLU A 248 23.51 6.33 -27.95
C GLU A 248 22.56 5.16 -27.70
N SER A 249 23.06 3.93 -27.89
CA SER A 249 22.38 2.70 -27.49
C SER A 249 23.25 1.95 -26.50
N ILE A 250 22.73 1.69 -25.31
CA ILE A 250 23.47 1.04 -24.22
C ILE A 250 22.78 -0.23 -23.74
N GLU A 251 23.58 -1.20 -23.33
CA GLU A 251 23.12 -2.39 -22.64
C GLU A 251 23.35 -2.26 -21.13
N ARG A 252 22.38 -2.69 -20.33
CA ARG A 252 22.45 -2.71 -18.86
C ARG A 252 21.98 -4.06 -18.34
N THR A 253 22.61 -4.47 -17.25
CA THR A 253 22.29 -5.72 -16.57
C THR A 253 22.18 -5.48 -15.08
N LEU A 254 21.02 -5.81 -14.52
CA LEU A 254 20.78 -5.79 -13.08
C LEU A 254 20.58 -7.23 -12.57
N ARG A 255 21.00 -7.48 -11.34
CA ARG A 255 20.90 -8.81 -10.71
C ARG A 255 20.15 -8.67 -9.38
N ILE A 256 19.06 -9.40 -9.24
CA ILE A 256 18.27 -9.45 -8.01
C ILE A 256 18.18 -10.90 -7.52
N ARG A 257 18.06 -11.11 -6.21
CA ARG A 257 17.94 -12.43 -5.58
C ARG A 257 16.82 -12.42 -4.55
N ARG A 258 16.24 -13.58 -4.24
CA ARG A 258 15.33 -13.73 -3.10
C ARG A 258 16.17 -13.57 -1.82
N GLU A 259 15.77 -12.66 -0.94
CA GLU A 259 16.46 -12.33 0.31
C GLU A 259 15.66 -12.71 1.54
N VAL A 260 14.32 -12.70 1.46
CA VAL A 260 13.45 -12.96 2.61
C VAL A 260 13.17 -14.46 2.68
N PRO A 261 13.49 -15.13 3.81
CA PRO A 261 13.24 -16.56 3.98
C PRO A 261 11.75 -16.80 4.24
N THR A 262 11.08 -17.39 3.26
CA THR A 262 9.62 -17.64 3.24
C THR A 262 9.30 -19.08 2.85
N GLU A 263 10.26 -20.00 3.00
CA GLU A 263 10.10 -21.40 2.63
C GLU A 263 8.89 -22.04 3.35
N GLY A 264 8.04 -22.75 2.60
CA GLY A 264 6.80 -23.33 3.13
C GLY A 264 5.67 -22.31 3.32
N TYR A 265 5.81 -21.11 2.77
CA TYR A 265 4.76 -20.10 2.69
C TYR A 265 4.58 -19.60 1.27
N VAL A 266 3.32 -19.55 0.83
CA VAL A 266 2.93 -19.03 -0.48
C VAL A 266 2.56 -17.55 -0.35
N ALA A 267 3.15 -16.70 -1.19
CA ALA A 267 2.82 -15.28 -1.25
C ALA A 267 1.48 -15.04 -1.97
N CYS A 268 0.46 -14.65 -1.22
CA CYS A 268 -0.91 -14.44 -1.68
C CYS A 268 -1.30 -12.96 -1.63
N ASP A 269 -1.91 -12.47 -2.71
CA ASP A 269 -2.65 -11.21 -2.71
C ASP A 269 -4.13 -11.55 -2.92
N THR A 270 -4.92 -11.31 -1.88
CA THR A 270 -6.34 -11.71 -1.81
C THR A 270 -7.29 -10.70 -2.45
N HIS A 271 -6.78 -9.57 -2.94
CA HIS A 271 -7.60 -8.46 -3.43
C HIS A 271 -6.94 -7.80 -4.65
N VAL A 272 -7.33 -8.24 -5.84
CA VAL A 272 -6.71 -7.83 -7.11
C VAL A 272 -7.76 -7.49 -8.16
N HIS A 273 -7.63 -6.29 -8.76
CA HIS A 273 -8.55 -5.79 -9.76
C HIS A 273 -7.88 -5.58 -11.11
N THR A 274 -8.74 -5.49 -12.13
CA THR A 274 -8.39 -5.12 -13.49
C THR A 274 -9.33 -4.02 -14.00
N LEU A 275 -8.79 -3.05 -14.73
CA LEU A 275 -9.59 -2.09 -15.50
C LEU A 275 -10.54 -2.82 -16.45
N THR A 276 -10.08 -3.94 -17.03
CA THR A 276 -10.83 -4.72 -18.02
C THR A 276 -12.18 -5.21 -17.50
N HIS A 277 -12.25 -5.64 -16.23
CA HIS A 277 -13.46 -6.28 -15.69
C HIS A 277 -14.12 -5.47 -14.56
N SER A 278 -13.35 -4.74 -13.75
CA SER A 278 -13.89 -3.81 -12.72
C SER A 278 -14.30 -2.45 -13.29
N GLY A 279 -13.80 -2.06 -14.47
CA GLY A 279 -14.18 -0.82 -15.15
C GLY A 279 -13.53 0.46 -14.61
N HIS A 280 -12.63 0.36 -13.63
CA HIS A 280 -11.82 1.47 -13.13
C HIS A 280 -10.41 1.01 -12.72
N GLY A 281 -9.52 1.97 -12.46
CA GLY A 281 -8.07 1.73 -12.41
C GLY A 281 -7.41 1.96 -13.76
N ASP A 282 -6.19 1.46 -13.93
CA ASP A 282 -5.48 1.57 -15.19
C ASP A 282 -4.84 0.25 -15.68
N ALA A 283 -4.86 -0.83 -14.90
CA ALA A 283 -4.25 -2.10 -15.28
C ALA A 283 -5.23 -2.97 -16.08
N THR A 284 -4.96 -3.19 -17.36
CA THR A 284 -5.68 -4.24 -18.11
C THR A 284 -5.42 -5.62 -17.52
N VAL A 285 -6.30 -6.60 -17.75
CA VAL A 285 -6.08 -7.99 -17.28
C VAL A 285 -4.75 -8.56 -17.78
N GLN A 286 -4.36 -8.22 -19.02
CA GLN A 286 -3.09 -8.62 -19.60
C GLN A 286 -1.88 -7.98 -18.92
N GLU A 287 -1.92 -6.68 -18.65
CA GLU A 287 -0.87 -6.00 -17.88
C GLU A 287 -0.80 -6.55 -16.45
N ARG A 288 -1.95 -6.84 -15.83
CA ARG A 288 -2.01 -7.38 -14.47
C ARG A 288 -1.26 -8.69 -14.35
N MET A 289 -1.35 -9.61 -15.33
CA MET A 289 -0.59 -10.87 -15.33
C MET A 289 0.93 -10.63 -15.30
N ILE A 290 1.40 -9.62 -16.04
CA ILE A 290 2.81 -9.22 -16.05
C ILE A 290 3.21 -8.67 -14.67
N THR A 291 2.39 -7.79 -14.09
CA THR A 291 2.67 -7.18 -12.77
C THR A 291 2.68 -8.21 -11.63
N ILE A 292 1.75 -9.17 -11.61
CA ILE A 292 1.69 -10.24 -10.61
C ILE A 292 2.99 -11.05 -10.60
N ALA A 293 3.44 -11.51 -11.78
CA ALA A 293 4.68 -12.26 -11.90
C ALA A 293 5.89 -11.44 -11.46
N ALA A 294 5.90 -10.15 -11.79
CA ALA A 294 6.98 -9.24 -11.50
C ALA A 294 6.98 -8.69 -10.06
N GLU A 295 5.89 -8.80 -9.29
CA GLU A 295 5.86 -8.49 -7.85
C GLU A 295 5.98 -9.76 -6.96
N GLY A 296 6.26 -10.91 -7.59
CA GLY A 296 6.51 -12.17 -6.90
C GLY A 296 5.31 -12.70 -6.14
N ILE A 297 4.08 -12.48 -6.65
CA ILE A 297 2.87 -13.06 -6.07
C ILE A 297 2.67 -14.44 -6.67
N GLU A 298 2.51 -15.44 -5.81
CA GLU A 298 2.48 -16.87 -6.16
C GLU A 298 1.04 -17.41 -6.18
N LEU A 299 0.11 -16.81 -5.41
CA LEU A 299 -1.31 -17.17 -5.37
C LEU A 299 -2.20 -15.92 -5.43
N PRO A 300 -2.35 -15.26 -6.60
CA PRO A 300 -3.24 -14.11 -6.74
C PRO A 300 -4.71 -14.55 -6.79
N ILE A 301 -5.57 -13.87 -6.03
CA ILE A 301 -7.02 -14.06 -6.09
C ILE A 301 -7.62 -13.00 -7.01
N ALA A 302 -8.31 -13.43 -8.07
CA ALA A 302 -8.99 -12.53 -9.00
C ALA A 302 -10.31 -12.04 -8.41
N THR A 303 -10.39 -10.78 -7.97
CA THR A 303 -11.54 -10.26 -7.20
C THR A 303 -12.15 -9.04 -7.87
N ASP A 304 -12.25 -9.02 -9.20
CA ASP A 304 -12.96 -7.96 -9.90
C ASP A 304 -14.40 -7.81 -9.38
N HIS A 305 -14.91 -6.56 -9.35
CA HIS A 305 -16.17 -6.26 -8.67
C HIS A 305 -17.35 -7.04 -9.26
N ASN A 306 -18.00 -7.85 -8.42
CA ASN A 306 -19.22 -8.57 -8.75
C ASN A 306 -19.12 -9.41 -10.04
N VAL A 307 -17.92 -9.90 -10.38
CA VAL A 307 -17.69 -10.76 -11.55
C VAL A 307 -16.62 -11.81 -11.23
N GLN A 308 -16.76 -13.01 -11.81
CA GLN A 308 -15.83 -14.12 -11.61
C GLN A 308 -15.03 -14.32 -12.91
N ILE A 309 -13.72 -14.12 -12.85
CA ILE A 309 -12.83 -14.20 -14.02
C ILE A 309 -11.72 -15.21 -13.76
N ASP A 310 -11.56 -16.16 -14.68
CA ASP A 310 -10.38 -17.02 -14.71
C ASP A 310 -9.19 -16.27 -15.32
N HIS A 311 -8.19 -15.96 -14.48
CA HIS A 311 -6.96 -15.31 -14.92
C HIS A 311 -5.97 -16.27 -15.63
N ARG A 312 -6.16 -17.59 -15.54
CA ARG A 312 -5.22 -18.59 -16.09
C ARG A 312 -5.02 -18.50 -17.61
N PRO A 313 -6.05 -18.29 -18.46
CA PRO A 313 -5.86 -18.11 -19.89
C PRO A 313 -4.98 -16.91 -20.23
N PHE A 314 -5.18 -15.78 -19.53
CA PHE A 314 -4.38 -14.56 -19.74
C PHE A 314 -2.93 -14.74 -19.24
N ALA A 315 -2.73 -15.47 -18.13
CA ALA A 315 -1.39 -15.80 -17.64
C ALA A 315 -0.60 -16.64 -18.66
N ARG A 316 -1.27 -17.60 -19.31
CA ARG A 316 -0.70 -18.42 -20.41
C ARG A 316 -0.38 -17.59 -21.64
N GLU A 317 -1.30 -16.71 -22.03
CA GLU A 317 -1.09 -15.76 -23.14
C GLU A 317 0.18 -14.92 -22.93
N ARG A 318 0.44 -14.51 -21.68
CA ARG A 318 1.62 -13.70 -21.31
C ARG A 318 2.86 -14.52 -20.95
N GLY A 319 2.77 -15.86 -20.96
CA GLY A 319 3.90 -16.77 -20.68
C GLY A 319 4.40 -16.73 -19.23
N VAL A 320 3.51 -16.39 -18.29
CA VAL A 320 3.83 -16.19 -16.87
C VAL A 320 3.15 -17.18 -15.93
N ASP A 321 2.33 -18.10 -16.44
CA ASP A 321 1.57 -19.09 -15.66
C ASP A 321 2.43 -20.06 -14.84
N ARG A 322 3.73 -20.15 -15.14
CA ARG A 322 4.71 -20.89 -14.31
C ARG A 322 5.08 -20.20 -12.99
N TYR A 323 4.84 -18.89 -12.88
CA TYR A 323 5.27 -18.11 -11.71
C TYR A 323 4.21 -18.02 -10.62
N PHE A 324 2.95 -18.36 -10.90
CA PHE A 324 1.86 -18.26 -9.96
C PHE A 324 0.65 -19.10 -10.36
N THR A 325 -0.18 -19.44 -9.38
CA THR A 325 -1.44 -20.16 -9.55
C THR A 325 -2.60 -19.20 -9.32
N PRO A 326 -3.25 -18.66 -10.37
CA PRO A 326 -4.37 -17.77 -10.19
C PRO A 326 -5.59 -18.54 -9.66
N VAL A 327 -6.31 -17.92 -8.72
CA VAL A 327 -7.55 -18.45 -8.14
C VAL A 327 -8.70 -17.52 -8.51
N ILE A 328 -9.81 -18.10 -8.96
CA ILE A 328 -11.04 -17.35 -9.24
C ILE A 328 -11.64 -16.95 -7.90
N GLY A 329 -11.87 -15.64 -7.74
CA GLY A 329 -12.61 -15.07 -6.64
C GLY A 329 -13.68 -14.10 -7.15
N ASN A 330 -14.15 -13.26 -6.24
CA ASN A 330 -15.07 -12.16 -6.51
C ASN A 330 -14.99 -11.16 -5.35
N GLU A 331 -14.93 -9.86 -5.64
CA GLU A 331 -15.29 -8.86 -4.63
C GLU A 331 -16.80 -8.59 -4.70
N VAL A 332 -17.54 -9.19 -3.78
CA VAL A 332 -18.98 -8.96 -3.61
C VAL A 332 -19.15 -7.57 -2.98
N THR A 333 -19.34 -6.59 -3.86
CA THR A 333 -19.36 -5.17 -3.55
C THR A 333 -20.79 -4.74 -3.25
N THR A 334 -21.09 -4.49 -1.97
CA THR A 334 -22.47 -4.20 -1.50
C THR A 334 -22.58 -2.83 -0.84
N LYS A 335 -23.81 -2.40 -0.52
CA LYS A 335 -24.04 -1.16 0.25
C LYS A 335 -23.66 -1.26 1.73
N VAL A 336 -23.45 -2.47 2.25
CA VAL A 336 -23.26 -2.72 3.69
C VAL A 336 -21.88 -3.26 4.05
N GLY A 337 -20.97 -3.29 3.08
CA GLY A 337 -19.62 -3.83 3.20
C GLY A 337 -19.21 -4.51 1.90
N HIS A 338 -17.90 -4.68 1.71
CA HIS A 338 -17.38 -5.43 0.59
C HIS A 338 -16.75 -6.72 1.09
N PHE A 339 -16.91 -7.80 0.33
CA PHE A 339 -16.46 -9.12 0.74
C PHE A 339 -15.71 -9.82 -0.40
N ASN A 340 -14.45 -10.17 -0.17
CA ASN A 340 -13.75 -11.08 -1.07
C ASN A 340 -14.10 -12.52 -0.75
N ILE A 341 -14.40 -13.29 -1.80
CA ILE A 341 -14.69 -14.72 -1.72
C ILE A 341 -13.77 -15.52 -2.62
N PHE A 342 -13.24 -16.64 -2.13
CA PHE A 342 -12.47 -17.60 -2.94
C PHE A 342 -12.31 -18.97 -2.23
N PRO A 343 -12.01 -20.04 -2.97
CA PRO A 343 -12.08 -20.15 -4.43
C PRO A 343 -13.55 -20.18 -4.88
N VAL A 344 -13.81 -19.68 -6.07
CA VAL A 344 -15.14 -19.76 -6.71
C VAL A 344 -15.05 -20.63 -7.96
N PRO A 345 -15.93 -21.63 -8.14
CA PRO A 345 -15.99 -22.39 -9.39
C PRO A 345 -16.28 -21.47 -10.59
N ALA A 346 -15.67 -21.75 -11.74
CA ALA A 346 -15.81 -20.90 -12.92
C ALA A 346 -17.26 -20.78 -13.47
N ASP A 347 -18.09 -21.78 -13.18
CA ASP A 347 -19.49 -21.88 -13.60
C ASP A 347 -20.49 -21.57 -12.46
N ALA A 348 -20.00 -21.13 -11.30
CA ALA A 348 -20.85 -20.74 -10.19
C ALA A 348 -21.70 -19.49 -10.54
N PRO A 349 -22.90 -19.35 -9.94
CA PRO A 349 -23.63 -18.10 -10.02
C PRO A 349 -22.84 -16.98 -9.32
N VAL A 350 -22.94 -15.76 -9.86
CA VAL A 350 -22.45 -14.56 -9.17
C VAL A 350 -23.40 -14.23 -8.02
N PRO A 351 -22.91 -14.06 -6.77
CA PRO A 351 -23.76 -13.67 -5.64
C PRO A 351 -24.56 -12.39 -5.92
N ASP A 352 -25.82 -12.33 -5.49
CA ASP A 352 -26.57 -11.08 -5.51
C ASP A 352 -25.97 -10.08 -4.49
N HIS A 353 -25.36 -9.02 -5.02
CA HIS A 353 -24.67 -7.99 -4.25
C HIS A 353 -25.61 -6.82 -3.86
N THR A 354 -26.89 -6.88 -4.23
CA THR A 354 -27.86 -5.80 -3.98
C THR A 354 -28.51 -5.88 -2.59
N GLY A 355 -28.25 -6.95 -1.84
CA GLY A 355 -28.72 -7.13 -0.48
C GLY A 355 -28.35 -5.97 0.45
N GLU A 356 -29.23 -5.70 1.43
CA GLU A 356 -29.13 -4.54 2.33
C GLU A 356 -28.68 -4.92 3.75
N ASN A 357 -28.30 -6.18 3.98
CA ASN A 357 -27.81 -6.69 5.25
C ASN A 357 -26.88 -7.88 5.02
N TRP A 358 -26.01 -8.19 6.00
CA TRP A 358 -25.05 -9.29 5.82
C TRP A 358 -25.69 -10.69 5.77
N PRO A 359 -26.73 -11.05 6.55
CA PRO A 359 -27.36 -12.37 6.43
C PRO A 359 -27.72 -12.75 4.99
N ASP A 360 -28.37 -11.84 4.26
CA ASP A 360 -28.79 -12.08 2.88
C ASP A 360 -27.56 -12.23 1.95
N ILE A 361 -26.59 -11.32 2.07
CA ILE A 361 -25.35 -11.36 1.28
C ILE A 361 -24.54 -12.64 1.53
N LEU A 362 -24.41 -13.05 2.79
CA LEU A 362 -23.67 -14.25 3.18
C LEU A 362 -24.39 -15.53 2.71
N ALA A 363 -25.72 -15.54 2.69
CA ALA A 363 -26.50 -16.63 2.11
C ALA A 363 -26.28 -16.75 0.60
N GLU A 364 -26.18 -15.64 -0.12
CA GLU A 364 -25.85 -15.62 -1.56
C GLU A 364 -24.41 -16.11 -1.81
N ILE A 365 -23.45 -15.69 -0.98
CA ILE A 365 -22.06 -16.18 -1.04
C ILE A 365 -21.99 -17.70 -0.86
N GLN A 366 -22.72 -18.24 0.13
CA GLN A 366 -22.76 -19.67 0.40
C GLN A 366 -23.38 -20.50 -0.74
N GLN A 367 -24.23 -19.89 -1.59
CA GLN A 367 -24.77 -20.55 -2.78
C GLN A 367 -23.75 -20.60 -3.92
N ALA A 368 -22.88 -19.60 -4.05
CA ALA A 368 -21.89 -19.53 -5.12
C ALA A 368 -20.70 -20.48 -4.92
N THR A 369 -20.32 -20.74 -3.67
CA THR A 369 -19.15 -21.59 -3.38
C THR A 369 -19.32 -22.30 -2.04
N ALA A 370 -18.92 -23.57 -2.01
CA ALA A 370 -18.99 -24.40 -0.81
C ALA A 370 -17.73 -24.18 0.04
N SER A 371 -17.92 -23.81 1.31
CA SER A 371 -16.82 -23.58 2.27
C SER A 371 -15.77 -22.54 1.85
N PRO A 372 -16.17 -21.34 1.37
CA PRO A 372 -15.21 -20.35 0.90
C PRO A 372 -14.43 -19.69 2.03
N VAL A 373 -13.27 -19.15 1.67
CA VAL A 373 -12.72 -17.98 2.34
C VAL A 373 -13.65 -16.80 2.07
N VAL A 374 -14.08 -16.11 3.12
CA VAL A 374 -14.88 -14.88 3.05
C VAL A 374 -14.17 -13.83 3.88
N ILE A 375 -13.69 -12.79 3.23
CA ILE A 375 -12.91 -11.72 3.85
C ILE A 375 -13.77 -10.47 3.90
N LEU A 376 -13.89 -9.83 5.06
CA LEU A 376 -14.40 -8.46 5.13
C LEU A 376 -13.30 -7.49 4.70
N ASN A 377 -13.51 -6.80 3.58
CA ASN A 377 -12.54 -5.86 3.01
C ASN A 377 -12.61 -4.50 3.72
N HIS A 378 -11.47 -3.82 3.81
CA HIS A 378 -11.26 -2.43 4.25
C HIS A 378 -12.37 -1.93 5.21
N ALA A 379 -12.53 -2.63 6.35
CA ALA A 379 -13.74 -2.60 7.18
C ALA A 379 -14.07 -1.23 7.78
N ARG A 380 -13.09 -0.31 7.81
CA ARG A 380 -13.23 1.06 8.32
C ARG A 380 -13.35 2.12 7.24
N ASP A 381 -13.43 1.73 5.98
CA ASP A 381 -13.69 2.68 4.92
C ASP A 381 -15.18 2.97 4.78
N LEU A 382 -15.50 4.22 4.45
CA LEU A 382 -16.85 4.68 4.20
C LEU A 382 -17.21 4.44 2.74
N HIS A 383 -18.07 3.45 2.49
CA HIS A 383 -18.64 3.17 1.18
C HIS A 383 -20.16 3.18 1.25
N SER A 384 -20.81 3.85 0.30
CA SER A 384 -22.28 3.96 0.26
C SER A 384 -22.91 4.46 1.57
N GLY A 385 -22.20 5.29 2.34
CA GLY A 385 -22.65 5.81 3.64
C GLY A 385 -22.51 4.82 4.80
N VAL A 386 -21.89 3.66 4.57
CA VAL A 386 -21.67 2.62 5.59
C VAL A 386 -20.19 2.42 5.83
N ARG A 387 -19.84 2.37 7.12
CA ARG A 387 -18.53 1.96 7.61
C ARG A 387 -18.75 0.74 8.51
N PRO A 388 -18.50 -0.49 8.04
CA PRO A 388 -18.75 -1.72 8.79
C PRO A 388 -18.24 -1.69 10.23
N PHE A 389 -16.98 -1.33 10.40
CA PHE A 389 -16.29 -1.21 11.71
C PHE A 389 -16.23 0.23 12.21
N GLY A 390 -17.13 1.10 11.74
CA GLY A 390 -17.29 2.44 12.28
C GLY A 390 -18.01 2.42 13.64
N PRO A 391 -17.81 3.43 14.50
CA PRO A 391 -18.39 3.45 15.86
C PRO A 391 -19.92 3.43 15.88
N ALA A 392 -20.61 3.78 14.78
CA ALA A 392 -22.05 3.64 14.67
C ALA A 392 -22.53 2.17 14.61
N ARG A 393 -21.66 1.24 14.18
CA ARG A 393 -21.99 -0.17 13.88
C ARG A 393 -21.11 -1.18 14.60
N HIS A 394 -19.98 -0.76 15.15
CA HIS A 394 -19.02 -1.66 15.81
C HIS A 394 -18.56 -1.09 17.13
N LEU A 395 -18.60 -1.91 18.17
CA LEU A 395 -17.93 -1.63 19.44
C LEU A 395 -16.62 -2.40 19.44
N ASP A 396 -15.58 -1.71 19.00
CA ASP A 396 -14.25 -2.22 18.68
C ASP A 396 -13.59 -3.00 19.81
N VAL A 397 -13.52 -2.45 21.03
CA VAL A 397 -12.79 -3.06 22.15
C VAL A 397 -13.36 -4.39 22.63
N VAL A 398 -14.58 -4.76 22.23
CA VAL A 398 -15.20 -6.06 22.51
C VAL A 398 -15.55 -6.86 21.27
N GLY A 399 -15.20 -6.37 20.08
CA GLY A 399 -15.49 -7.03 18.79
C GLY A 399 -16.98 -7.16 18.47
N GLU A 400 -17.85 -6.28 18.98
CA GLU A 400 -19.30 -6.43 18.81
C GLU A 400 -19.84 -5.74 17.56
N ASN A 401 -20.65 -6.46 16.78
CA ASN A 401 -21.48 -5.86 15.75
C ASN A 401 -22.78 -5.32 16.36
N LEU A 402 -22.94 -4.00 16.35
CA LEU A 402 -24.09 -3.29 16.88
C LEU A 402 -25.29 -3.23 15.90
N SER A 403 -25.09 -3.68 14.66
CA SER A 403 -26.17 -3.82 13.65
C SER A 403 -26.96 -5.12 13.82
N GLY A 404 -26.48 -6.06 14.65
CA GLY A 404 -27.11 -7.37 14.85
C GLY A 404 -26.86 -8.36 13.70
N TRP A 405 -25.97 -8.03 12.76
CA TRP A 405 -25.59 -8.92 11.68
C TRP A 405 -24.59 -9.99 12.17
N PRO A 406 -24.72 -11.26 11.74
CA PRO A 406 -23.82 -12.34 12.14
C PRO A 406 -22.42 -12.12 11.55
N ILE A 407 -21.40 -12.56 12.28
CA ILE A 407 -20.00 -12.58 11.84
C ILE A 407 -19.74 -13.97 11.24
N ASP A 408 -20.11 -14.17 9.98
CA ASP A 408 -19.85 -15.44 9.26
C ASP A 408 -18.71 -15.32 8.23
N PHE A 409 -18.07 -14.15 8.13
CA PHE A 409 -16.79 -14.03 7.45
C PHE A 409 -15.68 -14.68 8.29
N ASN A 410 -14.68 -15.27 7.63
CA ASN A 410 -13.58 -15.99 8.27
C ASN A 410 -12.21 -15.34 8.04
N GLY A 411 -12.16 -14.20 7.37
CA GLY A 411 -10.99 -13.32 7.30
C GLY A 411 -11.38 -11.85 7.36
N MET A 412 -10.42 -10.98 7.69
CA MET A 412 -10.57 -9.53 7.54
C MET A 412 -9.26 -8.89 7.14
N GLU A 413 -9.33 -7.86 6.31
CA GLU A 413 -8.16 -7.05 5.99
C GLU A 413 -7.69 -6.27 7.23
N VAL A 414 -6.48 -6.57 7.70
CA VAL A 414 -5.76 -5.77 8.71
C VAL A 414 -4.81 -4.77 8.05
N ILE A 415 -4.50 -4.98 6.77
CA ILE A 415 -3.88 -4.00 5.88
C ILE A 415 -4.34 -4.20 4.45
N ASN A 416 -4.75 -3.11 3.83
CA ASN A 416 -5.02 -3.01 2.40
C ASN A 416 -4.16 -1.86 1.89
N SER A 417 -3.20 -2.12 1.00
CA SER A 417 -2.24 -1.09 0.57
C SER A 417 -2.85 -0.02 -0.35
N GLY A 418 -3.98 -0.31 -1.01
CA GLY A 418 -4.78 0.67 -1.75
C GLY A 418 -5.69 1.50 -0.84
N ALA A 419 -5.93 1.01 0.39
CA ALA A 419 -6.86 1.57 1.36
C ALA A 419 -6.28 1.68 2.78
N THR A 420 -5.05 2.20 2.89
CA THR A 420 -4.38 2.31 4.20
C THR A 420 -5.12 3.25 5.15
N GLN A 421 -4.99 2.99 6.46
CA GLN A 421 -5.61 3.79 7.51
C GLN A 421 -4.64 4.83 8.06
N THR A 422 -5.17 5.91 8.65
CA THR A 422 -4.32 6.94 9.32
C THR A 422 -3.60 6.37 10.53
N ASP A 423 -4.31 5.58 11.34
CA ASP A 423 -3.73 4.79 12.42
C ASP A 423 -3.49 3.34 11.93
N PRO A 424 -2.23 2.91 11.79
CA PRO A 424 -1.92 1.58 11.28
C PRO A 424 -2.26 0.45 12.27
N MET A 425 -2.51 0.74 13.55
CA MET A 425 -2.92 -0.27 14.53
C MET A 425 -4.42 -0.58 14.49
N GLN A 426 -5.23 0.31 13.93
CA GLN A 426 -6.68 0.31 14.15
C GLN A 426 -7.35 -1.02 13.76
N LEU A 427 -7.06 -1.54 12.57
CA LEU A 427 -7.63 -2.81 12.10
C LEU A 427 -6.99 -4.05 12.76
N LEU A 428 -5.73 -3.95 13.22
CA LEU A 428 -5.09 -5.00 14.01
C LEU A 428 -5.74 -5.15 15.39
N GLU A 429 -6.10 -4.03 16.02
CA GLU A 429 -6.83 -4.02 17.29
C GLU A 429 -8.25 -4.58 17.13
N ASP A 430 -8.97 -4.21 16.07
CA ASP A 430 -10.27 -4.80 15.74
C ASP A 430 -10.18 -6.32 15.61
N TRP A 431 -9.21 -6.79 14.82
CA TRP A 431 -9.00 -8.22 14.61
C TRP A 431 -8.74 -8.96 15.93
N MET A 432 -7.83 -8.46 16.77
CA MET A 432 -7.55 -9.07 18.07
C MET A 432 -8.77 -9.02 19.01
N ALA A 433 -9.62 -7.99 18.91
CA ALA A 433 -10.86 -7.90 19.68
C ALA A 433 -11.92 -8.90 19.20
N LEU A 434 -11.99 -9.21 17.89
CA LEU A 434 -12.81 -10.31 17.37
C LEU A 434 -12.35 -11.67 17.92
N LEU A 435 -11.04 -11.92 17.98
CA LEU A 435 -10.48 -13.13 18.61
C LEU A 435 -10.85 -13.21 20.09
N ASN A 436 -10.70 -12.10 20.83
CA ASN A 436 -11.10 -12.00 22.23
C ASN A 436 -12.60 -12.26 22.43
N ARG A 437 -13.43 -11.88 21.45
CA ARG A 437 -14.87 -12.15 21.45
C ARG A 437 -15.21 -13.63 21.20
N GLY A 438 -14.28 -14.40 20.64
CA GLY A 438 -14.45 -15.81 20.31
C GLY A 438 -14.70 -16.08 18.83
N TRP A 439 -14.54 -15.08 17.96
CA TRP A 439 -14.60 -15.30 16.51
C TRP A 439 -13.27 -15.84 15.99
N SER A 440 -13.33 -16.81 15.09
CA SER A 440 -12.16 -17.32 14.37
C SER A 440 -12.00 -16.59 13.04
N VAL A 441 -11.31 -15.46 13.07
CA VAL A 441 -11.07 -14.61 11.90
C VAL A 441 -9.58 -14.58 11.59
N THR A 442 -9.21 -14.89 10.35
CA THR A 442 -7.83 -14.82 9.85
C THR A 442 -7.46 -13.37 9.50
N PRO A 443 -6.31 -12.85 9.97
CA PRO A 443 -5.84 -11.53 9.55
C PRO A 443 -5.32 -11.58 8.12
N VAL A 444 -5.65 -10.56 7.32
CA VAL A 444 -5.32 -10.52 5.90
C VAL A 444 -4.56 -9.25 5.54
N GLY A 445 -3.48 -9.41 4.78
CA GLY A 445 -2.86 -8.33 4.01
C GLY A 445 -3.20 -8.48 2.53
N SER A 446 -3.56 -7.38 1.89
CA SER A 446 -3.94 -7.33 0.49
C SER A 446 -3.54 -6.02 -0.19
N SER A 447 -3.61 -5.97 -1.51
CA SER A 447 -3.27 -4.75 -2.24
C SER A 447 -4.43 -3.88 -2.65
N ASP A 448 -5.56 -4.49 -3.04
CA ASP A 448 -6.69 -3.81 -3.72
C ASP A 448 -6.20 -3.01 -4.93
N SER A 449 -5.23 -3.61 -5.64
CA SER A 449 -4.53 -2.93 -6.71
C SER A 449 -5.43 -2.81 -7.94
N HIS A 450 -5.70 -1.56 -8.30
CA HIS A 450 -6.39 -1.15 -9.53
C HIS A 450 -5.43 -0.61 -10.60
N ASP A 451 -4.24 -0.19 -10.16
CA ASP A 451 -3.26 0.49 -10.98
C ASP A 451 -2.07 -0.43 -11.32
N VAL A 452 -1.31 -0.07 -12.36
CA VAL A 452 -0.04 -0.70 -12.72
C VAL A 452 1.08 -0.21 -11.79
N ALA A 453 1.15 1.10 -11.53
CA ALA A 453 2.34 1.71 -10.88
C ALA A 453 2.05 2.60 -9.67
N ARG A 454 0.80 3.01 -9.43
CA ARG A 454 0.43 3.86 -8.29
C ARG A 454 0.29 3.04 -7.00
N HIS A 455 -0.56 2.01 -7.05
CA HIS A 455 -0.75 1.01 -6.00
C HIS A 455 -0.27 -0.35 -6.51
N PHE A 456 0.90 -0.79 -6.07
CA PHE A 456 1.50 -2.02 -6.59
C PHE A 456 0.71 -3.25 -6.13
N VAL A 457 0.52 -4.19 -7.05
CA VAL A 457 -0.07 -5.49 -6.71
C VAL A 457 0.77 -6.21 -5.66
N GLY A 458 0.10 -6.75 -4.66
CA GLY A 458 0.68 -7.40 -3.50
C GLY A 458 1.57 -6.53 -2.63
N GLN A 459 1.43 -5.19 -2.62
CA GLN A 459 2.22 -4.38 -1.68
C GLN A 459 1.86 -4.71 -0.22
N GLY A 460 0.56 -4.78 0.10
CA GLY A 460 0.06 -5.61 1.20
C GLY A 460 -0.17 -7.03 0.69
N ARG A 461 0.28 -8.04 1.44
CA ARG A 461 0.11 -9.46 1.07
C ARG A 461 0.02 -10.37 2.28
N THR A 462 -0.55 -11.54 2.08
CA THR A 462 -0.69 -12.61 3.07
C THR A 462 0.20 -13.78 2.70
N TYR A 463 1.00 -14.27 3.63
CA TYR A 463 1.81 -15.48 3.48
C TYR A 463 1.05 -16.65 4.07
N ILE A 464 0.61 -17.58 3.22
CA ILE A 464 -0.20 -18.75 3.62
C ILE A 464 0.71 -19.96 3.76
N ARG A 465 0.69 -20.63 4.91
CA ARG A 465 1.52 -21.83 5.14
C ARG A 465 1.06 -22.99 4.25
N CYS A 466 1.80 -23.26 3.20
CA CYS A 466 1.49 -24.23 2.14
C CYS A 466 2.78 -24.57 1.39
N ASP A 467 2.81 -25.72 0.69
CA ASP A 467 3.92 -26.06 -0.21
C ASP A 467 4.07 -24.98 -1.30
N ASP A 468 5.24 -24.35 -1.35
CA ASP A 468 5.63 -23.26 -2.23
C ASP A 468 6.59 -23.71 -3.35
N THR A 469 6.93 -24.99 -3.42
CA THR A 469 7.99 -25.51 -4.31
C THR A 469 7.71 -25.33 -5.80
N THR A 470 6.42 -25.25 -6.19
CA THR A 470 6.00 -25.07 -7.59
C THR A 470 4.92 -23.98 -7.70
N PRO A 471 5.29 -22.69 -7.75
CA PRO A 471 4.32 -21.57 -7.74
C PRO A 471 3.23 -21.62 -8.82
N GLY A 472 3.52 -22.16 -10.01
CA GLY A 472 2.51 -22.33 -11.08
C GLY A 472 1.51 -23.48 -10.85
N GLN A 473 1.67 -24.27 -9.79
CA GLN A 473 0.85 -25.44 -9.46
C GLN A 473 0.62 -25.59 -7.95
N ILE A 474 0.31 -24.49 -7.25
CA ILE A 474 -0.04 -24.53 -5.83
C ILE A 474 -1.32 -25.36 -5.64
N ASP A 475 -1.31 -26.20 -4.60
CA ASP A 475 -2.52 -26.88 -4.13
C ASP A 475 -3.44 -25.85 -3.45
N VAL A 476 -4.45 -25.40 -4.20
CA VAL A 476 -5.38 -24.36 -3.76
C VAL A 476 -6.20 -24.82 -2.56
N ASP A 477 -6.58 -26.11 -2.49
CA ASP A 477 -7.39 -26.63 -1.39
C ASP A 477 -6.57 -26.63 -0.09
N ALA A 478 -5.30 -27.06 -0.16
CA ALA A 478 -4.38 -26.99 0.97
C ALA A 478 -4.13 -25.55 1.45
N ALA A 479 -3.97 -24.61 0.51
CA ALA A 479 -3.82 -23.19 0.83
C ALA A 479 -5.07 -22.63 1.52
N VAL A 480 -6.27 -22.97 1.05
CA VAL A 480 -7.55 -22.55 1.63
C VAL A 480 -7.73 -23.13 3.04
N ASP A 481 -7.43 -24.41 3.24
CA ASP A 481 -7.48 -25.05 4.56
C ASP A 481 -6.51 -24.39 5.54
N SER A 482 -5.31 -24.03 5.09
CA SER A 482 -4.35 -23.28 5.91
C SER A 482 -4.81 -21.87 6.23
N PHE A 483 -5.37 -21.15 5.26
CA PHE A 483 -5.94 -19.83 5.49
C PHE A 483 -7.06 -19.87 6.54
N ARG A 484 -8.01 -20.80 6.41
CA ARG A 484 -9.15 -20.95 7.33
C ARG A 484 -8.72 -21.39 8.72
N ALA A 485 -7.62 -22.12 8.84
CA ALA A 485 -7.01 -22.47 10.11
C ALA A 485 -6.18 -21.31 10.73
N GLY A 486 -6.08 -20.15 10.09
CA GLY A 486 -5.28 -19.01 10.55
C GLY A 486 -3.77 -19.22 10.44
N ARG A 487 -3.32 -20.19 9.63
CA ARG A 487 -1.90 -20.50 9.40
C ARG A 487 -1.29 -19.53 8.39
N VAL A 488 -1.29 -18.25 8.77
CA VAL A 488 -0.85 -17.15 7.92
C VAL A 488 0.09 -16.20 8.65
N MET A 489 0.83 -15.41 7.89
CA MET A 489 1.43 -14.15 8.32
C MET A 489 0.99 -13.02 7.39
N VAL A 490 0.96 -11.79 7.88
CA VAL A 490 0.60 -10.61 7.09
C VAL A 490 1.83 -9.73 6.90
N SER A 491 2.06 -9.27 5.68
CA SER A 491 3.15 -8.37 5.33
C SER A 491 2.64 -7.08 4.71
N TYR A 492 3.15 -5.98 5.23
CA TYR A 492 3.23 -4.69 4.56
C TYR A 492 4.66 -4.17 4.67
N GLY A 493 5.59 -4.88 4.03
CA GLY A 493 7.00 -4.51 3.96
C GLY A 493 7.89 -5.17 5.03
N LEU A 494 7.31 -5.92 5.97
CA LEU A 494 8.04 -6.76 6.93
C LEU A 494 7.25 -8.05 7.17
N LEU A 495 7.92 -9.07 7.71
CA LEU A 495 7.29 -10.24 8.33
C LEU A 495 7.69 -10.34 9.79
N ALA A 496 6.78 -10.85 10.61
CA ALA A 496 7.04 -11.23 11.98
C ALA A 496 6.67 -12.71 12.14
N GLU A 497 7.65 -13.55 12.45
CA GLU A 497 7.41 -14.95 12.78
C GLU A 497 7.40 -15.10 14.29
N LEU A 498 6.40 -15.82 14.81
CA LEU A 498 6.30 -16.17 16.22
C LEU A 498 6.15 -17.69 16.35
N THR A 499 6.94 -18.29 17.24
CA THR A 499 6.80 -19.69 17.60
C THR A 499 6.91 -19.93 19.11
N VAL A 500 6.19 -20.96 19.58
CA VAL A 500 6.30 -21.52 20.93
C VAL A 500 6.27 -23.03 20.79
N ASP A 501 7.24 -23.74 21.38
CA ASP A 501 7.38 -25.20 21.27
C ASP A 501 7.30 -25.74 19.82
N GLY A 502 7.83 -24.96 18.86
CA GLY A 502 7.84 -25.31 17.44
C GLY A 502 6.49 -25.12 16.72
N ARG A 503 5.45 -24.62 17.39
CA ARG A 503 4.15 -24.28 16.79
C ARG A 503 4.06 -22.80 16.46
N SER A 504 3.24 -22.44 15.48
CA SER A 504 3.09 -21.06 15.00
C SER A 504 1.62 -20.67 14.79
N SER A 505 1.37 -19.59 14.05
CA SER A 505 0.03 -19.06 13.81
C SER A 505 -0.95 -20.12 13.34
N GLY A 506 -2.18 -20.00 13.84
CA GLY A 506 -3.28 -20.94 13.61
C GLY A 506 -3.26 -22.17 14.54
N GLU A 507 -2.19 -22.41 15.29
CA GLU A 507 -2.03 -23.57 16.16
C GLU A 507 -2.31 -23.27 17.65
N THR A 508 -2.30 -24.32 18.48
CA THR A 508 -2.39 -24.24 19.94
C THR A 508 -1.21 -24.94 20.59
N VAL A 509 -0.65 -24.31 21.61
CA VAL A 509 0.33 -24.91 22.53
C VAL A 509 -0.32 -25.07 23.89
N THR A 510 -0.29 -26.28 24.44
CA THR A 510 -0.65 -26.51 25.85
C THR A 510 0.54 -26.16 26.73
N ALA A 511 0.40 -25.17 27.60
CA ALA A 511 1.46 -24.73 28.49
C ALA A 511 1.63 -25.72 29.65
N THR A 512 2.84 -26.28 29.81
CA THR A 512 3.11 -27.33 30.82
C THR A 512 3.95 -26.86 32.01
N GLY A 513 4.55 -25.67 31.95
CA GLY A 513 5.38 -25.07 33.00
C GLY A 513 4.85 -23.72 33.48
N ASP A 514 5.58 -23.08 34.42
CA ASP A 514 5.23 -21.74 34.93
C ASP A 514 5.70 -20.61 34.00
N GLU A 515 6.51 -20.94 33.00
CA GLU A 515 7.05 -20.00 32.01
C GLU A 515 6.89 -20.58 30.59
N ILE A 516 6.81 -19.69 29.61
CA ILE A 516 6.68 -19.98 28.19
C ILE A 516 7.79 -19.24 27.44
N ASP A 517 8.56 -19.97 26.65
CA ASP A 517 9.57 -19.40 25.75
C ASP A 517 8.92 -19.08 24.39
N VAL A 518 9.00 -17.81 24.02
CA VAL A 518 8.47 -17.28 22.75
C VAL A 518 9.65 -16.90 21.86
N ASP A 519 9.86 -17.63 20.77
CA ASP A 519 10.86 -17.34 19.76
C ASP A 519 10.25 -16.44 18.68
N ILE A 520 10.94 -15.35 18.34
CA ILE A 520 10.47 -14.38 17.34
C ILE A 520 11.59 -14.04 16.37
N ARG A 521 11.23 -13.94 15.08
CA ARG A 521 12.08 -13.43 14.00
C ARG A 521 11.36 -12.31 13.25
N VAL A 522 12.10 -11.27 12.91
CA VAL A 522 11.63 -10.19 12.03
C VAL A 522 12.36 -10.30 10.71
N LEU A 523 11.62 -10.35 9.61
CA LEU A 523 12.18 -10.53 8.28
C LEU A 523 11.84 -9.37 7.36
N GLY A 524 12.72 -9.09 6.41
CA GLY A 524 12.51 -8.13 5.33
C GLY A 524 13.74 -8.02 4.42
N PRO A 525 13.59 -7.54 3.18
CA PRO A 525 14.69 -7.40 2.25
C PRO A 525 15.60 -6.23 2.67
N HIS A 526 16.80 -6.12 2.12
CA HIS A 526 17.80 -5.14 2.58
C HIS A 526 17.33 -3.68 2.49
N TRP A 527 16.41 -3.37 1.58
CA TRP A 527 15.88 -2.03 1.32
C TRP A 527 14.73 -1.63 2.25
N VAL A 528 14.25 -2.53 3.13
CA VAL A 528 13.31 -2.21 4.21
C VAL A 528 14.01 -2.20 5.57
N GLN A 529 13.60 -1.27 6.43
CA GLN A 529 14.08 -1.13 7.80
C GLN A 529 13.01 -1.62 8.79
N ALA A 530 13.45 -2.23 9.89
CA ALA A 530 12.61 -2.50 11.06
C ALA A 530 13.16 -1.68 12.24
N ASP A 531 12.28 -1.06 13.02
CA ASP A 531 12.63 -0.22 14.16
C ASP A 531 12.17 -0.77 15.51
N ARG A 532 11.16 -1.66 15.53
CA ARG A 532 10.75 -2.37 16.75
C ARG A 532 9.99 -3.66 16.44
N VAL A 533 9.91 -4.51 17.45
CA VAL A 533 9.02 -5.67 17.51
C VAL A 533 8.30 -5.70 18.85
N GLU A 534 7.02 -6.05 18.83
CA GLU A 534 6.11 -6.01 19.96
C GLU A 534 5.40 -7.37 20.11
N LEU A 535 5.19 -7.83 21.34
CA LEU A 535 4.37 -9.01 21.66
C LEU A 535 3.08 -8.57 22.32
N PHE A 536 1.96 -9.05 21.78
CA PHE A 536 0.63 -8.86 22.33
C PHE A 536 0.09 -10.17 22.89
N MET A 537 -0.58 -10.09 24.03
CA MET A 537 -1.34 -11.16 24.65
C MET A 537 -2.79 -10.68 24.78
N ASN A 538 -3.74 -11.36 24.12
CA ASN A 538 -5.14 -10.94 24.05
C ASN A 538 -5.32 -9.47 23.63
N GLY A 539 -4.48 -8.97 22.71
CA GLY A 539 -4.52 -7.58 22.25
C GLY A 539 -3.89 -6.54 23.19
N VAL A 540 -3.27 -6.97 24.30
CA VAL A 540 -2.51 -6.09 25.20
C VAL A 540 -1.02 -6.29 24.97
N LYS A 541 -0.27 -5.22 24.70
CA LYS A 541 1.18 -5.29 24.56
C LYS A 541 1.83 -5.67 25.89
N ILE A 542 2.61 -6.76 25.90
CA ILE A 542 3.31 -7.28 27.10
C ILE A 542 4.83 -7.19 27.01
N ARG A 543 5.39 -7.09 25.80
CA ARG A 543 6.82 -6.90 25.55
C ARG A 543 7.03 -6.02 24.32
N GLU A 544 8.16 -5.32 24.30
CA GLU A 544 8.68 -4.67 23.10
C GLU A 544 10.20 -4.73 23.09
N THR A 545 10.80 -4.61 21.91
CA THR A 545 12.23 -4.39 21.73
C THR A 545 12.45 -3.48 20.54
N ALA A 546 13.25 -2.44 20.73
CA ALA A 546 13.73 -1.62 19.63
C ALA A 546 14.76 -2.39 18.80
N ILE A 547 14.68 -2.27 17.48
CA ILE A 547 15.59 -2.89 16.52
C ILE A 547 16.53 -1.79 16.01
N SER A 548 17.82 -1.98 16.21
CA SER A 548 18.84 -1.09 15.64
C SER A 548 19.24 -1.59 14.25
N ALA A 549 19.39 -0.70 13.29
CA ALA A 549 19.85 -1.06 11.95
C ALA A 549 21.29 -1.59 11.97
N GLY A 550 21.59 -2.54 11.08
CA GLY A 550 22.97 -2.89 10.72
C GLY A 550 23.62 -4.04 11.50
N ASP A 551 22.86 -4.96 12.07
CA ASP A 551 23.43 -6.22 12.57
C ASP A 551 23.79 -7.16 11.41
N ASN A 552 25.00 -7.00 10.90
CA ASN A 552 25.54 -7.82 9.80
C ASN A 552 25.88 -9.26 10.23
N SER A 553 25.65 -9.65 11.50
CA SER A 553 25.85 -11.03 11.96
C SER A 553 24.64 -11.92 11.68
N LEU A 554 23.47 -11.32 11.40
CA LEU A 554 22.25 -12.06 11.07
C LEU A 554 22.28 -12.56 9.61
N PRO A 555 21.61 -13.69 9.31
CA PRO A 555 21.44 -14.13 7.93
C PRO A 555 20.73 -13.07 7.06
N THR A 556 20.99 -13.10 5.75
CA THR A 556 20.27 -12.27 4.78
C THR A 556 18.75 -12.39 4.99
N GLY A 557 18.05 -11.26 4.95
CA GLY A 557 16.61 -11.20 5.15
C GLY A 557 16.17 -11.14 6.61
N VAL A 558 17.03 -11.44 7.59
CA VAL A 558 16.69 -11.39 9.02
C VAL A 558 17.08 -10.03 9.59
N LYS A 559 16.08 -9.27 10.06
CA LYS A 559 16.27 -7.93 10.67
C LYS A 559 16.51 -8.01 12.16
N TRP A 560 15.92 -9.00 12.80
CA TRP A 560 16.06 -9.25 14.23
C TRP A 560 15.63 -10.68 14.56
N GLN A 561 16.25 -11.28 15.58
CA GLN A 561 15.83 -12.56 16.14
C GLN A 561 16.04 -12.52 17.65
N GLY A 562 15.09 -13.07 18.41
CA GLY A 562 15.20 -13.15 19.85
C GLY A 562 14.22 -14.13 20.47
N ARG A 563 14.51 -14.46 21.74
CA ARG A 563 13.65 -15.27 22.60
C ARG A 563 13.19 -14.44 23.78
N TRP A 564 11.89 -14.46 24.06
CA TRP A 564 11.31 -13.89 25.26
C TRP A 564 10.69 -14.98 26.12
N THR A 565 11.12 -15.06 27.37
CA THR A 565 10.45 -15.87 28.39
C THR A 565 9.37 -15.03 29.08
N ILE A 566 8.14 -15.54 29.08
CA ILE A 566 6.98 -14.90 29.73
C ILE A 566 6.39 -15.86 30.78
N PRO A 567 5.81 -15.34 31.87
CA PRO A 567 5.08 -16.20 32.79
C PRO A 567 3.87 -16.83 32.10
N ARG A 568 3.55 -18.08 32.44
CA ARG A 568 2.32 -18.73 31.98
C ARG A 568 1.11 -17.93 32.48
N PRO A 569 0.18 -17.52 31.59
CA PRO A 569 -1.03 -16.85 32.03
C PRO A 569 -1.95 -17.82 32.79
N PRO A 570 -2.82 -17.33 33.68
CA PRO A 570 -3.69 -18.20 34.47
C PRO A 570 -4.88 -18.79 33.68
N HIS A 571 -5.04 -18.40 32.42
CA HIS A 571 -6.15 -18.73 31.53
C HIS A 571 -5.68 -18.66 30.07
N ASP A 572 -6.45 -19.22 29.15
CA ASP A 572 -6.10 -19.27 27.73
C ASP A 572 -5.96 -17.89 27.11
N VAL A 573 -4.95 -17.76 26.25
CA VAL A 573 -4.67 -16.49 25.54
C VAL A 573 -4.27 -16.77 24.10
N HIS A 574 -4.37 -15.75 23.24
CA HIS A 574 -3.62 -15.71 22.00
C HIS A 574 -2.41 -14.78 22.11
N LEU A 575 -1.32 -15.16 21.44
CA LEU A 575 -0.10 -14.38 21.27
C LEU A 575 0.02 -13.91 19.82
N VAL A 576 0.40 -12.64 19.65
CA VAL A 576 0.65 -12.01 18.35
C VAL A 576 1.94 -11.20 18.43
N ALA A 577 2.87 -11.41 17.49
CA ALA A 577 4.01 -10.54 17.27
C ALA A 577 3.73 -9.55 16.13
N ILE A 578 4.07 -8.29 16.35
CA ILE A 578 4.00 -7.26 15.32
C ILE A 578 5.35 -6.56 15.22
N ALA A 579 5.94 -6.59 14.02
CA ALA A 579 7.15 -5.87 13.70
C ALA A 579 6.82 -4.58 12.95
N TRP A 580 7.53 -3.50 13.25
CA TRP A 580 7.31 -2.19 12.67
C TRP A 580 8.59 -1.64 12.06
N GLY A 581 8.42 -0.76 11.08
CA GLY A 581 9.50 0.07 10.55
C GLY A 581 8.98 1.38 9.98
N PRO A 582 9.89 2.32 9.66
CA PRO A 582 9.53 3.51 8.92
C PRO A 582 9.03 3.12 7.53
N GLY A 583 8.01 3.83 7.03
CA GLY A 583 7.54 3.61 5.67
C GLY A 583 8.59 3.95 4.61
N ILE A 584 8.37 3.46 3.41
CA ILE A 584 9.33 3.52 2.32
C ILE A 584 9.01 4.71 1.44
N ASP A 585 9.99 5.57 1.25
CA ASP A 585 9.84 6.81 0.47
C ASP A 585 10.31 6.65 -0.99
N GLY A 586 11.11 5.62 -1.27
CA GLY A 586 11.58 5.32 -2.61
C GLY A 586 10.43 4.88 -3.51
N SER A 587 10.26 5.53 -4.67
CA SER A 587 9.17 5.23 -5.62
C SER A 587 9.22 3.81 -6.21
N TYR A 588 10.27 3.05 -5.91
CA TYR A 588 10.34 1.62 -6.22
C TYR A 588 9.49 0.76 -5.27
N TRP A 589 8.98 1.28 -4.15
CA TRP A 589 8.02 0.56 -3.29
C TRP A 589 7.36 1.52 -2.30
N LYS A 590 7.02 2.74 -2.74
CA LYS A 590 6.60 3.81 -1.83
C LYS A 590 5.34 3.40 -1.04
N THR A 591 5.35 3.60 0.27
CA THR A 591 4.15 3.34 1.09
C THR A 591 3.05 4.32 0.74
N ALA A 592 1.84 3.80 0.47
CA ALA A 592 0.68 4.58 0.10
C ALA A 592 0.19 5.45 1.26
N LYS A 593 -0.35 6.62 0.92
CA LYS A 593 -1.03 7.50 1.88
C LYS A 593 -2.39 6.91 2.28
N PRO A 594 -2.97 7.31 3.43
CA PRO A 594 -4.31 6.88 3.82
C PRO A 594 -5.37 7.25 2.79
N TYR A 595 -6.27 6.33 2.50
CA TYR A 595 -7.33 6.52 1.50
C TYR A 595 -8.42 7.50 2.00
N GLN A 596 -8.85 7.34 3.26
CA GLN A 596 -9.77 8.25 3.94
C GLN A 596 -9.11 8.81 5.21
N PRO A 597 -8.22 9.81 5.08
CA PRO A 597 -7.45 10.30 6.21
C PRO A 597 -8.33 10.94 7.29
N THR A 598 -8.05 10.63 8.56
CA THR A 598 -8.69 11.26 9.74
C THR A 598 -7.81 12.36 10.36
N SER A 599 -6.62 12.57 9.81
CA SER A 599 -5.63 13.57 10.21
C SER A 599 -4.88 14.08 8.98
N GLN A 600 -4.49 15.36 9.00
CA GLN A 600 -3.55 15.94 8.01
C GLN A 600 -2.10 15.50 8.26
N ASP A 601 -1.82 14.99 9.46
CA ASP A 601 -0.55 14.40 9.83
C ASP A 601 -0.67 12.88 9.74
N TRP A 602 0.22 12.29 8.95
CA TRP A 602 0.36 10.84 8.83
C TRP A 602 1.84 10.47 8.85
N GLN A 603 2.16 9.40 9.55
CA GLN A 603 3.50 8.83 9.56
C GLN A 603 3.49 7.52 8.80
N PRO A 604 4.21 7.44 7.66
CA PRO A 604 4.28 6.22 6.89
C PRO A 604 4.96 5.12 7.72
N ARG A 605 4.39 3.91 7.66
CA ARG A 605 4.85 2.72 8.37
C ARG A 605 4.77 1.51 7.48
N VAL A 606 5.78 0.64 7.62
CA VAL A 606 5.70 -0.77 7.22
C VAL A 606 5.47 -1.60 8.46
N PHE A 607 4.84 -2.76 8.29
CA PHE A 607 4.72 -3.72 9.38
C PHE A 607 4.63 -5.17 8.88
N GLY A 608 4.86 -6.10 9.82
CA GLY A 608 4.57 -7.52 9.66
C GLY A 608 3.83 -8.03 10.89
N CYS A 609 2.81 -8.86 10.69
CA CYS A 609 2.02 -9.47 11.77
C CYS A 609 2.10 -11.00 11.67
N SER A 610 2.36 -11.66 12.81
CA SER A 610 2.56 -13.10 12.85
C SER A 610 1.30 -13.93 12.62
N GLY A 611 0.12 -13.34 12.69
CA GLY A 611 -1.10 -14.08 12.99
C GLY A 611 -1.13 -14.52 14.47
N ALA A 612 -2.19 -15.23 14.86
CA ALA A 612 -2.43 -15.60 16.26
C ALA A 612 -1.99 -17.04 16.55
N LEU A 613 -1.16 -17.22 17.59
CA LEU A 613 -0.86 -18.52 18.21
C LEU A 613 -1.62 -18.63 19.53
N TRP A 614 -2.37 -19.70 19.74
CA TRP A 614 -3.11 -19.92 20.98
C TRP A 614 -2.27 -20.65 22.03
N ILE A 615 -2.39 -20.23 23.28
CA ILE A 615 -1.86 -20.89 24.46
C ILE A 615 -3.05 -21.43 25.25
N ASP A 616 -3.16 -22.75 25.30
CA ASP A 616 -4.01 -23.49 26.23
C ASP A 616 -3.28 -23.51 27.57
N ALA A 617 -3.61 -22.53 28.42
CA ALA A 617 -2.85 -22.25 29.64
C ALA A 617 -3.45 -22.94 30.87
N ASP A 618 -4.74 -23.26 30.82
CA ASP A 618 -5.41 -24.03 31.88
C ASP A 618 -5.36 -25.56 31.64
N GLY A 619 -4.95 -26.00 30.45
CA GLY A 619 -4.66 -27.40 30.12
C GLY A 619 -5.92 -28.20 29.81
N ASP A 620 -7.04 -27.56 29.50
CA ASP A 620 -8.30 -28.23 29.18
C ASP A 620 -8.39 -28.70 27.71
N GLY A 621 -7.40 -28.33 26.88
CA GLY A 621 -7.31 -28.69 25.47
C GLY A 621 -8.16 -27.84 24.53
N SER A 622 -8.78 -26.77 25.03
CA SER A 622 -9.60 -25.83 24.27
C SER A 622 -8.84 -24.53 23.99
N ARG A 623 -9.41 -23.69 23.12
CA ARG A 623 -8.98 -22.30 22.91
C ARG A 623 -10.05 -21.38 23.51
N THR A 624 -10.08 -21.25 24.83
CA THR A 624 -11.13 -20.49 25.51
C THR A 624 -10.91 -18.98 25.28
N SER A 625 -11.90 -18.30 24.70
CA SER A 625 -11.79 -16.85 24.44
C SER A 625 -11.97 -16.00 25.70
N ALA A 626 -11.47 -14.77 25.68
CA ALA A 626 -11.69 -13.80 26.76
C ALA A 626 -13.18 -13.58 27.06
N ARG A 627 -14.02 -13.58 26.02
CA ARG A 627 -15.47 -13.50 26.14
C ARG A 627 -16.07 -14.69 26.86
N THR A 628 -15.64 -15.90 26.54
CA THR A 628 -16.13 -17.13 27.17
C THR A 628 -15.80 -17.16 28.67
N TYR A 629 -14.59 -16.75 29.08
CA TYR A 629 -14.28 -16.58 30.51
C TYR A 629 -15.17 -15.52 31.16
N ALA A 630 -15.37 -14.37 30.52
CA ALA A 630 -16.23 -13.31 31.04
C ALA A 630 -17.69 -13.75 31.22
N GLU A 631 -18.25 -14.55 30.29
CA GLU A 631 -19.59 -15.12 30.40
C GLU A 631 -19.71 -16.05 31.63
N ARG A 632 -18.76 -16.98 31.80
CA ARG A 632 -18.71 -17.88 32.97
C ARG A 632 -18.68 -17.08 34.29
N ILE A 633 -17.84 -16.05 34.37
CA ILE A 633 -17.72 -15.21 35.57
C ILE A 633 -19.03 -14.45 35.86
N ILE A 634 -19.67 -13.89 34.84
CA ILE A 634 -20.91 -13.13 34.99
C ILE A 634 -22.07 -14.04 35.45
N GLU A 635 -22.14 -15.26 34.91
CA GLU A 635 -23.09 -16.29 35.34
C GLU A 635 -22.88 -16.69 36.82
N ASP A 636 -21.62 -16.90 37.22
CA ASP A 636 -21.25 -17.29 38.59
C ASP A 636 -21.66 -16.24 39.65
N VAL A 637 -21.44 -14.95 39.35
CA VAL A 637 -21.64 -13.86 40.34
C VAL A 637 -23.07 -13.33 40.38
N GLN A 638 -23.94 -13.75 39.46
CA GLN A 638 -25.38 -13.41 39.43
C GLN A 638 -25.69 -11.91 39.59
N GLY A 639 -24.85 -11.04 39.02
CA GLY A 639 -25.01 -9.58 39.07
C GLY A 639 -24.39 -8.87 40.29
N ASP A 640 -23.74 -9.59 41.20
CA ASP A 640 -23.02 -9.00 42.34
C ASP A 640 -21.69 -8.37 41.89
N LEU A 641 -21.65 -7.02 41.84
CA LEU A 641 -20.48 -6.27 41.38
C LEU A 641 -19.23 -6.46 42.27
N PRO A 642 -19.30 -6.37 43.61
CA PRO A 642 -18.19 -6.78 44.48
C PRO A 642 -17.60 -8.15 44.14
N ALA A 643 -18.44 -9.19 44.01
CA ALA A 643 -17.98 -10.53 43.65
C ALA A 643 -17.37 -10.58 42.24
N LEU A 644 -17.95 -9.85 41.27
CA LEU A 644 -17.39 -9.70 39.93
C LEU A 644 -15.98 -9.12 39.96
N LEU A 645 -15.77 -8.04 40.71
CA LEU A 645 -14.48 -7.37 40.81
C LEU A 645 -13.43 -8.24 41.51
N GLU A 646 -13.83 -9.00 42.53
CA GLU A 646 -12.96 -9.97 43.19
C GLU A 646 -12.53 -11.09 42.23
N ARG A 647 -13.48 -11.68 41.49
CA ARG A 647 -13.18 -12.75 40.52
C ARG A 647 -12.31 -12.27 39.37
N LEU A 648 -12.58 -11.08 38.83
CA LEU A 648 -11.79 -10.50 37.74
C LEU A 648 -10.37 -10.10 38.17
N ALA A 649 -10.07 -10.05 39.46
CA ALA A 649 -8.75 -9.68 39.96
C ALA A 649 -7.63 -10.62 39.48
N ASP A 650 -7.95 -11.85 39.07
CA ASP A 650 -6.98 -12.83 38.57
C ASP A 650 -6.88 -12.87 37.03
N TYR A 651 -7.76 -12.18 36.31
CA TYR A 651 -7.85 -12.23 34.84
C TYR A 651 -7.23 -11.00 34.17
N ASP A 652 -6.90 -11.15 32.88
CA ASP A 652 -6.31 -10.07 32.08
C ASP A 652 -7.31 -8.95 31.74
N GLU A 653 -6.81 -7.88 31.10
CA GLU A 653 -7.63 -6.73 30.74
C GLU A 653 -8.68 -7.04 29.65
N ALA A 654 -8.41 -7.99 28.75
CA ALA A 654 -9.37 -8.35 27.69
C ALA A 654 -10.62 -9.00 28.28
N ILE A 655 -10.45 -9.90 29.25
CA ILE A 655 -11.57 -10.50 29.99
C ILE A 655 -12.32 -9.44 30.79
N VAL A 656 -11.60 -8.51 31.44
CA VAL A 656 -12.22 -7.39 32.16
C VAL A 656 -13.08 -6.53 31.23
N ILE A 657 -12.60 -6.21 30.02
CA ILE A 657 -13.35 -5.43 29.03
C ILE A 657 -14.62 -6.17 28.59
N GLN A 658 -14.53 -7.48 28.32
CA GLN A 658 -15.69 -8.32 27.97
C GLN A 658 -16.69 -8.43 29.12
N ALA A 659 -16.20 -8.53 30.37
CA ALA A 659 -17.05 -8.57 31.56
C ALA A 659 -17.71 -7.22 31.85
N ALA A 660 -17.02 -6.10 31.63
CA ALA A 660 -17.60 -4.76 31.72
C ALA A 660 -18.76 -4.58 30.74
N HIS A 661 -18.60 -5.11 29.53
CA HIS A 661 -19.66 -5.15 28.53
C HIS A 661 -20.87 -5.95 28.99
N LEU A 662 -20.67 -7.20 29.42
CA LEU A 662 -21.73 -8.06 29.94
C LEU A 662 -22.43 -7.46 31.17
N HIS A 663 -21.66 -6.88 32.09
CA HIS A 663 -22.18 -6.20 33.27
C HIS A 663 -23.13 -5.07 32.87
N ARG A 664 -22.77 -4.26 31.87
CA ARG A 664 -23.65 -3.21 31.34
C ARG A 664 -24.90 -3.78 30.67
N LEU A 665 -24.79 -4.84 29.86
CA LEU A 665 -25.97 -5.49 29.27
C LEU A 665 -26.93 -6.03 30.33
N ALA A 666 -26.41 -6.46 31.48
CA ALA A 666 -27.19 -6.87 32.64
C ALA A 666 -27.75 -5.70 33.48
N GLY A 667 -27.60 -4.44 33.03
CA GLY A 667 -28.10 -3.24 33.70
C GLY A 667 -27.12 -2.57 34.67
N GLY A 668 -25.89 -3.07 34.74
CA GLY A 668 -24.81 -2.51 35.54
C GLY A 668 -24.20 -1.23 34.98
N SER A 669 -23.44 -0.51 35.81
CA SER A 669 -22.77 0.74 35.42
C SER A 669 -21.26 0.53 35.33
N PRO A 670 -20.62 0.78 34.16
CA PRO A 670 -19.17 0.62 34.01
C PRO A 670 -18.36 1.71 34.75
N ILE A 671 -19.03 2.74 35.28
CA ILE A 671 -18.43 3.85 36.03
C ILE A 671 -18.83 3.85 37.51
N ASP A 672 -19.28 2.70 38.04
CA ASP A 672 -19.60 2.56 39.46
C ASP A 672 -18.40 2.94 40.34
N PRO A 673 -18.58 3.69 41.45
CA PRO A 673 -17.48 4.08 42.35
C PRO A 673 -16.63 2.90 42.84
N ARG A 674 -17.21 1.70 42.97
CA ARG A 674 -16.49 0.48 43.36
C ARG A 674 -15.48 0.04 42.30
N VAL A 675 -15.80 0.21 41.02
CA VAL A 675 -14.86 -0.02 39.90
C VAL A 675 -13.70 0.98 39.96
N GLN A 676 -13.98 2.24 40.31
CA GLN A 676 -12.94 3.26 40.44
C GLN A 676 -11.99 3.03 41.63
N ALA A 677 -12.50 2.39 42.68
CA ALA A 677 -11.72 1.96 43.84
C ALA A 677 -11.01 0.61 43.64
N ALA A 678 -11.28 -0.11 42.55
CA ALA A 678 -10.68 -1.40 42.26
C ALA A 678 -9.21 -1.28 41.80
N GLY A 679 -8.54 -2.42 41.66
CA GLY A 679 -7.17 -2.51 41.16
C GLY A 679 -7.00 -1.85 39.78
N GLU A 680 -5.78 -1.41 39.47
CA GLU A 680 -5.50 -0.60 38.28
C GLU A 680 -5.98 -1.24 36.96
N ARG A 681 -5.75 -2.56 36.80
CA ARG A 681 -6.18 -3.32 35.62
C ARG A 681 -7.70 -3.31 35.44
N LEU A 682 -8.45 -3.54 36.53
CA LEU A 682 -9.91 -3.52 36.53
C LEU A 682 -10.43 -2.15 36.11
N ARG A 683 -9.93 -1.10 36.77
CA ARG A 683 -10.30 0.29 36.46
C ARG A 683 -9.99 0.66 35.01
N ARG A 684 -8.82 0.24 34.49
CA ARG A 684 -8.42 0.51 33.11
C ARG A 684 -9.33 -0.19 32.10
N GLY A 685 -9.61 -1.48 32.29
CA GLY A 685 -10.48 -2.24 31.38
C GLY A 685 -11.92 -1.70 31.34
N PHE A 686 -12.54 -1.45 32.51
CA PHE A 686 -13.88 -0.86 32.57
C PHE A 686 -13.94 0.55 31.95
N ARG A 687 -12.90 1.37 32.15
CA ARG A 687 -12.82 2.70 31.54
C ARG A 687 -12.67 2.61 30.02
N ARG A 688 -11.79 1.76 29.50
CA ARG A 688 -11.61 1.55 28.05
C ARG A 688 -12.91 1.10 27.40
N TYR A 689 -13.63 0.16 28.03
CA TYR A 689 -14.97 -0.23 27.61
C TYR A 689 -15.94 0.96 27.58
N PHE A 690 -16.01 1.74 28.67
CA PHE A 690 -16.93 2.86 28.77
C PHE A 690 -16.66 3.96 27.73
N GLU A 691 -15.39 4.26 27.46
CA GLU A 691 -14.98 5.25 26.46
C GLU A 691 -15.41 4.85 25.05
N ALA A 692 -15.10 3.62 24.64
CA ALA A 692 -15.55 3.06 23.36
C ALA A 692 -17.08 3.02 23.28
N TRP A 693 -17.75 2.56 24.35
CA TRP A 693 -19.21 2.55 24.39
C TRP A 693 -19.80 3.95 24.20
N ARG A 694 -19.27 4.95 24.90
CA ARG A 694 -19.73 6.34 24.79
C ARG A 694 -19.57 6.86 23.36
N GLU A 695 -18.45 6.58 22.72
CA GLU A 695 -18.21 6.93 21.32
C GLU A 695 -19.28 6.30 20.40
N THR A 696 -19.60 5.02 20.59
CA THR A 696 -20.66 4.38 19.80
C THR A 696 -22.03 5.02 20.01
N GLN A 697 -22.37 5.43 21.25
CA GLN A 697 -23.64 6.12 21.50
C GLN A 697 -23.69 7.48 20.82
N GLN A 698 -22.58 8.22 20.83
CA GLN A 698 -22.49 9.51 20.14
C GLN A 698 -22.67 9.32 18.63
N ALA A 699 -21.92 8.39 18.03
CA ALA A 699 -22.00 8.10 16.60
C ALA A 699 -23.41 7.66 16.16
N ARG A 700 -24.07 6.77 16.92
CA ARG A 700 -25.44 6.31 16.63
C ARG A 700 -26.49 7.40 16.79
N SER A 701 -26.30 8.32 17.74
CA SER A 701 -27.22 9.45 17.93
C SER A 701 -27.12 10.44 16.76
N SER A 702 -25.91 10.71 16.29
CA SER A 702 -25.67 11.55 15.11
C SER A 702 -26.26 10.93 13.84
N ALA A 703 -26.02 9.64 13.62
CA ALA A 703 -26.55 8.93 12.44
C ALA A 703 -28.10 8.83 12.42
N ALA A 704 -28.77 8.91 13.57
CA ALA A 704 -30.23 8.92 13.65
C ALA A 704 -30.85 10.32 13.44
N ALA A 705 -30.03 11.38 13.50
CA ALA A 705 -30.45 12.77 13.30
C ALA A 705 -30.30 13.24 11.84
N GLU A 706 -29.53 12.50 11.03
CA GLU A 706 -29.39 12.65 9.58
C GLU A 706 -30.45 11.81 8.84
#